data_AF-A0A0D6AVY9-F1
#
_entry.id   AF-A0A0D6AVY9-F1
#
_cell.length_a   1.000
_cell.length_b   1.000
_cell.length_c   1.000
_cell.angle_alpha   90.00
_cell.angle_beta   90.00
_cell.angle_gamma   90.00
#
_symmetry.space_group_name_H-M   'P 1'
#
loop_
_entity.id
_entity.type
_entity.pdbx_description
1 polymer ?
#
loop_
_entity_poly.entity_id
_entity_poly.type
_entity_poly.pdbx_seq_one_letter_code
_entity_poly.pdbx_strand_id
1 'polypeptide(L)'
;MSFSFGVQKDPIYGTYGEFAIGSDGNRVRAQFLLTKMKPGSEGSWENSLASQMVPWREIFNIEELTFDELLQRDLDDSRVAHDLIPYLLGESGAFARFFPPILAVLVPNKPERSGILSYYPIPENQNDTSISFGNLFDFEKAVIQGEVSPLGLIKYNRQKTAFIIVDGQHRAMALLALHRQINDSWAGNRYATYYNHLSLTENQVKNIELPICIVFFPDLHEGNQEYKDRGIDLKSVCREIFLVVNKTAKRVSQSRELLLDDEDFAARMMRETLSKLKGRGEDTASLARIYSFAFGDSISEAQNRKSEVVAGQLEYSTAVALYKMHAAVAFANPDAFKLEQLQDIITDGRRVVNTERPTAILIGTSLQKWSSLSRRSGKYHPPDEVQQAVKYLAEITDEVILSLFDKFHPFAVHNSEMRALRTRLQDPALRGDPIQAKCYSLLFEGSGVRTVFEDHIKRLKDRKDSLEDEGKSIGDYIINQLNDAQATSTQVNRYEEDIKKRRAAKLFNIDYSRFFTSEDNIEDQKELLNRSKWIYDTISTQAFQLGYLMAVHSVVEIFMQPDSKYEDRLNIVKFINNLYLNALNQYFSSDSNTEHRTLTGFVKESRTKVFDPNELGLRGLLAQSVKELNETQWIFFRYAILEIVHSKYSSEALLTFLNNPDNSSLSQKYRELLPELVNSLLNLRDGYIKKAVDSALNSKEFNQEILLLKAGLKGEGKSDEEINEQEQQKRNQTETSIRDKCRENISASLGKFTEADKIIDRISKQSSLENVNSESVE
;
A
#
# COMPACT_ATOMS: atom_id res chain seq x y z
N MET A 1 -54.41 26.37 -27.05
CA MET A 1 -53.42 25.37 -27.53
C MET A 1 -52.12 25.62 -26.79
N SER A 2 -51.83 24.84 -25.74
CA SER A 2 -50.53 24.89 -25.06
C SER A 2 -49.54 24.04 -25.86
N PHE A 3 -48.54 24.67 -26.47
CA PHE A 3 -47.39 23.94 -26.96
C PHE A 3 -46.65 23.38 -25.74
N SER A 4 -46.78 22.08 -25.51
CA SER A 4 -45.87 21.33 -24.64
C SER A 4 -44.50 21.41 -25.28
N PHE A 5 -43.62 22.28 -24.79
CA PHE A 5 -42.20 22.23 -25.11
C PHE A 5 -41.67 20.88 -24.60
N GLY A 6 -41.61 19.89 -25.49
CA GLY A 6 -40.99 18.60 -25.20
C GLY A 6 -39.51 18.80 -24.87
N VAL A 7 -39.01 18.03 -23.91
CA VAL A 7 -37.58 17.99 -23.59
C VAL A 7 -36.79 17.55 -24.83
N GLN A 8 -35.80 18.32 -25.25
CA GLN A 8 -34.94 17.99 -26.39
C GLN A 8 -34.10 16.75 -26.06
N LYS A 9 -34.22 15.71 -26.89
CA LYS A 9 -33.42 14.49 -26.81
C LYS A 9 -32.60 14.32 -28.09
N ASP A 10 -31.33 13.99 -27.93
CA ASP A 10 -30.39 13.82 -29.06
C ASP A 10 -30.36 12.35 -29.53
N PRO A 11 -30.37 12.09 -30.84
CA PRO A 11 -30.41 10.73 -31.38
C PRO A 11 -29.01 10.08 -31.48
N ILE A 12 -28.94 8.77 -31.27
CA ILE A 12 -27.78 7.90 -31.54
C ILE A 12 -28.27 6.70 -32.33
N TYR A 13 -27.65 6.44 -33.48
CA TYR A 13 -28.00 5.34 -34.36
C TYR A 13 -26.99 4.20 -34.24
N GLY A 14 -27.43 2.96 -34.36
CA GLY A 14 -26.54 1.81 -34.33
C GLY A 14 -27.22 0.48 -34.54
N THR A 15 -26.50 -0.59 -34.26
CA THR A 15 -27.02 -1.96 -34.27
C THR A 15 -27.25 -2.42 -32.85
N TYR A 16 -28.43 -2.93 -32.51
CA TYR A 16 -28.73 -3.34 -31.14
C TYR A 16 -28.58 -4.83 -30.89
N GLY A 17 -28.49 -5.20 -29.63
CA GLY A 17 -28.61 -6.57 -29.16
C GLY A 17 -28.92 -6.64 -27.67
N GLU A 18 -28.98 -7.85 -27.14
CA GLU A 18 -29.33 -8.12 -25.76
C GLU A 18 -28.53 -9.30 -25.22
N PHE A 19 -28.14 -9.23 -23.95
CA PHE A 19 -27.49 -10.31 -23.21
C PHE A 19 -27.87 -10.21 -21.72
N ALA A 20 -27.48 -11.19 -20.91
CA ALA A 20 -27.68 -11.16 -19.47
C ALA A 20 -26.32 -11.20 -18.75
N ILE A 21 -26.25 -10.52 -17.60
CA ILE A 21 -25.07 -10.43 -16.73
C ILE A 21 -25.40 -11.08 -15.39
N GLY A 22 -24.48 -11.85 -14.81
CA GLY A 22 -24.63 -12.51 -13.52
C GLY A 22 -24.91 -14.02 -13.59
N SER A 23 -24.79 -14.71 -12.46
CA SER A 23 -25.06 -16.15 -12.29
C SER A 23 -26.44 -16.39 -11.67
N ASP A 24 -26.92 -17.64 -11.73
CA ASP A 24 -28.30 -18.03 -11.38
C ASP A 24 -28.79 -17.41 -10.06
N GLY A 25 -29.96 -16.75 -10.13
CA GLY A 25 -30.53 -15.95 -9.04
C GLY A 25 -30.29 -14.45 -9.19
N ASN A 26 -29.20 -13.97 -9.79
CA ASN A 26 -28.85 -12.53 -9.88
C ASN A 26 -28.69 -12.04 -11.33
N ARG A 27 -29.40 -12.64 -12.29
CA ARG A 27 -29.27 -12.31 -13.72
C ARG A 27 -29.91 -10.96 -14.06
N VAL A 28 -29.10 -9.96 -14.41
CA VAL A 28 -29.55 -8.65 -14.90
C VAL A 28 -29.57 -8.64 -16.42
N ARG A 29 -30.69 -8.25 -17.02
CA ARG A 29 -30.80 -8.07 -18.47
C ARG A 29 -30.09 -6.79 -18.92
N ALA A 30 -29.29 -6.91 -19.97
CA ALA A 30 -28.51 -5.83 -20.54
C ALA A 30 -28.84 -5.68 -22.03
N GLN A 31 -29.27 -4.49 -22.43
CA GLN A 31 -29.46 -4.14 -23.84
C GLN A 31 -28.31 -3.25 -24.28
N PHE A 32 -27.87 -3.40 -25.53
CA PHE A 32 -26.77 -2.62 -26.06
C PHE A 32 -27.05 -2.06 -27.45
N LEU A 33 -26.32 -0.99 -27.79
CA LEU A 33 -26.24 -0.38 -29.12
C LEU A 33 -24.77 -0.26 -29.53
N LEU A 34 -24.37 -0.97 -30.58
CA LEU A 34 -23.08 -0.81 -31.25
C LEU A 34 -23.15 0.36 -32.22
N THR A 35 -22.28 1.33 -32.00
CA THR A 35 -22.26 2.61 -32.71
C THR A 35 -20.83 3.15 -32.83
N LYS A 36 -20.67 4.44 -33.14
CA LYS A 36 -19.38 5.12 -33.26
C LYS A 36 -19.43 6.56 -32.70
N MET A 37 -18.28 7.09 -32.33
CA MET A 37 -18.10 8.52 -32.04
C MET A 37 -16.96 9.12 -32.87
N LYS A 38 -16.98 10.46 -33.01
CA LYS A 38 -16.00 11.24 -33.75
C LYS A 38 -15.55 12.48 -32.97
N PRO A 39 -14.26 12.81 -32.95
CA PRO A 39 -13.80 14.12 -32.50
C PRO A 39 -14.16 15.20 -33.55
N GLY A 40 -14.21 16.46 -33.13
CA GLY A 40 -14.56 17.59 -34.02
C GLY A 40 -15.72 18.45 -33.53
N SER A 41 -16.06 19.44 -34.34
CA SER A 41 -16.97 20.57 -34.06
C SER A 41 -18.15 20.64 -35.05
N GLU A 42 -18.26 19.68 -35.99
CA GLU A 42 -19.19 19.69 -37.14
C GLU A 42 -20.68 19.56 -36.77
N GLY A 43 -21.01 19.47 -35.47
CA GLY A 43 -22.40 19.40 -34.99
C GLY A 43 -23.13 18.09 -35.30
N SER A 44 -22.40 17.04 -35.71
CA SER A 44 -22.97 15.71 -35.93
C SER A 44 -23.41 15.05 -34.62
N TRP A 45 -24.26 14.01 -34.70
CA TRP A 45 -24.64 13.25 -33.52
C TRP A 45 -23.44 12.50 -32.92
N GLU A 46 -22.47 12.10 -33.76
CA GLU A 46 -21.21 11.48 -33.33
C GLU A 46 -20.33 12.45 -32.52
N ASN A 47 -20.28 13.73 -32.91
CA ASN A 47 -19.56 14.75 -32.14
C ASN A 47 -20.28 15.06 -30.83
N SER A 48 -21.61 15.14 -30.87
CA SER A 48 -22.45 15.37 -29.69
C SER A 48 -22.28 14.24 -28.68
N LEU A 49 -22.21 12.99 -29.14
CA LEU A 49 -21.91 11.83 -28.31
C LEU A 49 -20.51 11.92 -27.66
N ALA A 50 -19.49 12.36 -28.40
CA ALA A 50 -18.15 12.58 -27.83
C ALA A 50 -18.16 13.64 -26.71
N SER A 51 -18.99 14.68 -26.81
CA SER A 51 -19.18 15.68 -25.74
C SER A 51 -19.94 15.16 -24.51
N GLN A 52 -20.50 13.95 -24.57
CA GLN A 52 -21.31 13.34 -23.49
C GLN A 52 -20.66 12.12 -22.85
N MET A 53 -19.59 11.61 -23.47
CA MET A 53 -18.78 10.53 -22.94
C MET A 53 -17.92 11.03 -21.79
N VAL A 54 -17.98 10.32 -20.67
CA VAL A 54 -17.26 10.70 -19.45
C VAL A 54 -16.39 9.52 -18.99
N PRO A 55 -15.07 9.72 -18.85
CA PRO A 55 -14.19 8.73 -18.24
C PRO A 55 -14.63 8.43 -16.81
N TRP A 56 -14.49 7.17 -16.38
CA TRP A 56 -14.82 6.74 -15.01
C TRP A 56 -14.26 7.67 -13.91
N ARG A 57 -12.99 8.10 -14.07
CA ARG A 57 -12.30 9.00 -13.14
C ARG A 57 -12.92 10.39 -12.98
N GLU A 58 -13.73 10.83 -13.94
CA GLU A 58 -14.35 12.17 -13.95
C GLU A 58 -15.76 12.16 -13.34
N ILE A 59 -16.38 10.97 -13.13
CA ILE A 59 -17.73 10.83 -12.59
C ILE A 59 -17.73 10.69 -11.07
N PHE A 60 -16.77 9.96 -10.50
CA PHE A 60 -16.77 9.62 -9.09
C PHE A 60 -15.66 10.36 -8.34
N ASN A 61 -16.02 11.04 -7.25
CA ASN A 61 -15.04 11.68 -6.37
C ASN A 61 -14.19 10.62 -5.66
N ILE A 62 -12.91 10.93 -5.40
CA ILE A 62 -11.96 10.05 -4.68
C ILE A 62 -12.55 9.54 -3.35
N GLU A 63 -13.29 10.41 -2.68
CA GLU A 63 -13.95 10.18 -1.40
C GLU A 63 -15.14 9.22 -1.51
N GLU A 64 -15.82 9.16 -2.66
CA GLU A 64 -16.99 8.32 -2.91
C GLU A 64 -16.63 6.92 -3.45
N LEU A 65 -15.39 6.75 -3.90
CA LEU A 65 -14.89 5.48 -4.43
C LEU A 65 -14.59 4.49 -3.29
N THR A 66 -14.71 3.20 -3.52
CA THR A 66 -14.04 2.19 -2.69
C THR A 66 -12.55 2.17 -3.01
N PHE A 67 -11.77 1.48 -2.19
CA PHE A 67 -10.33 1.34 -2.45
C PHE A 67 -10.05 0.63 -3.79
N ASP A 68 -10.85 -0.39 -4.13
CA ASP A 68 -10.72 -1.14 -5.39
C ASP A 68 -10.98 -0.26 -6.62
N GLU A 69 -11.93 0.66 -6.51
CA GLU A 69 -12.23 1.62 -7.58
C GLU A 69 -11.13 2.66 -7.76
N LEU A 70 -10.40 3.04 -6.69
CA LEU A 70 -9.26 3.96 -6.79
C LEU A 70 -8.11 3.37 -7.60
N LEU A 71 -7.79 2.08 -7.40
CA LEU A 71 -6.68 1.40 -8.08
C LEU A 71 -6.89 1.25 -9.59
N GLN A 72 -8.15 1.21 -10.00
CA GLN A 72 -8.52 0.99 -11.39
C GLN A 72 -8.83 2.30 -12.13
N ARG A 73 -9.00 3.41 -11.39
CA ARG A 73 -9.20 4.77 -11.90
C ARG A 73 -8.03 5.28 -12.75
N ASP A 74 -6.81 4.82 -12.50
CA ASP A 74 -5.61 5.44 -13.04
C ASP A 74 -5.47 5.20 -14.56
N LEU A 75 -5.72 6.29 -15.28
CA LEU A 75 -5.56 6.44 -16.72
C LEU A 75 -4.22 7.17 -16.92
N ASP A 76 -3.38 6.62 -17.81
CA ASP A 76 -2.02 7.11 -18.05
C ASP A 76 -2.09 8.16 -19.17
N ASP A 77 -2.37 9.42 -18.79
CA ASP A 77 -2.52 10.53 -19.74
C ASP A 77 -1.25 10.79 -20.54
N SER A 78 -0.07 10.50 -19.97
CA SER A 78 1.21 10.56 -20.67
C SER A 78 1.25 9.56 -21.84
N ARG A 79 0.89 8.30 -21.59
CA ARG A 79 0.73 7.30 -22.64
C ARG A 79 -0.32 7.69 -23.68
N VAL A 80 -1.42 8.29 -23.25
CA VAL A 80 -2.45 8.76 -24.20
C VAL A 80 -1.86 9.84 -25.10
N ALA A 81 -1.20 10.84 -24.52
CA ALA A 81 -0.59 11.97 -25.21
C ALA A 81 0.55 11.59 -26.16
N HIS A 82 1.46 10.71 -25.73
CA HIS A 82 2.70 10.43 -26.46
C HIS A 82 2.68 9.16 -27.29
N ASP A 83 1.77 8.22 -27.01
CA ASP A 83 1.71 6.95 -27.75
C ASP A 83 0.42 6.85 -28.56
N LEU A 84 -0.74 7.01 -27.91
CA LEU A 84 -2.04 6.72 -28.52
C LEU A 84 -2.52 7.80 -29.50
N ILE A 85 -2.36 9.07 -29.14
CA ILE A 85 -2.72 10.19 -30.03
C ILE A 85 -1.81 10.21 -31.27
N PRO A 86 -0.46 10.13 -31.15
CA PRO A 86 0.43 10.01 -32.29
C PRO A 86 0.13 8.78 -33.16
N TYR A 87 -0.30 7.67 -32.57
CA TYR A 87 -0.78 6.50 -33.32
C TYR A 87 -2.03 6.79 -34.16
N LEU A 88 -3.04 7.48 -33.59
CA LEU A 88 -4.26 7.87 -34.32
C LEU A 88 -3.98 8.88 -35.43
N LEU A 89 -3.11 9.86 -35.17
CA LEU A 89 -2.67 10.86 -36.16
C LEU A 89 -1.69 10.26 -37.18
N GLY A 90 -1.12 9.09 -36.88
CA GLY A 90 -0.18 8.31 -37.67
C GLY A 90 1.20 8.91 -37.80
N GLU A 91 1.62 9.61 -36.76
CA GLU A 91 2.98 10.08 -36.57
C GLU A 91 3.91 8.93 -36.15
N SER A 92 3.36 7.79 -35.72
CA SER A 92 4.09 6.61 -35.25
C SER A 92 4.59 5.68 -36.37
N GLY A 93 4.42 6.03 -37.64
CA GLY A 93 4.82 5.21 -38.80
C GLY A 93 3.96 3.96 -39.06
N ALA A 94 2.91 3.74 -38.26
CA ALA A 94 1.99 2.61 -38.44
C ALA A 94 0.97 2.88 -39.57
N PHE A 95 0.84 1.94 -40.49
CA PHE A 95 -0.10 2.04 -41.62
C PHE A 95 -1.56 1.74 -41.24
N ALA A 96 -1.78 0.84 -40.28
CA ALA A 96 -3.12 0.48 -39.79
C ALA A 96 -3.41 1.23 -38.48
N ARG A 97 -4.41 2.11 -38.51
CA ARG A 97 -4.85 2.95 -37.39
C ARG A 97 -6.27 2.53 -36.99
N PHE A 98 -6.38 1.71 -35.95
CA PHE A 98 -7.66 1.20 -35.51
C PHE A 98 -7.64 0.90 -34.02
N PHE A 99 -8.66 1.37 -33.31
CA PHE A 99 -8.91 0.97 -31.94
C PHE A 99 -10.05 -0.03 -31.89
N PRO A 100 -9.90 -1.14 -31.13
CA PRO A 100 -11.03 -2.00 -30.84
C PRO A 100 -12.14 -1.21 -30.13
N PRO A 101 -13.40 -1.68 -30.20
CA PRO A 101 -14.52 -1.01 -29.55
C PRO A 101 -14.29 -0.76 -28.06
N ILE A 102 -14.81 0.37 -27.58
CA ILE A 102 -14.88 0.68 -26.14
C ILE A 102 -16.27 0.33 -25.60
N LEU A 103 -16.39 0.18 -24.28
CA LEU A 103 -17.66 -0.09 -23.60
C LEU A 103 -18.07 1.12 -22.78
N ALA A 104 -19.30 1.60 -22.98
CA ALA A 104 -19.89 2.67 -22.22
C ALA A 104 -21.26 2.28 -21.66
N VAL A 105 -21.60 2.75 -20.45
CA VAL A 105 -22.93 2.54 -19.85
C VAL A 105 -23.71 3.85 -19.85
N LEU A 106 -24.93 3.82 -20.36
CA LEU A 106 -25.88 4.94 -20.32
C LEU A 106 -26.55 5.01 -18.94
N VAL A 107 -26.37 6.11 -18.22
CA VAL A 107 -26.76 6.26 -16.81
C VAL A 107 -27.46 7.59 -16.54
N PRO A 108 -28.25 7.70 -15.45
CA PRO A 108 -28.76 8.99 -14.98
C PRO A 108 -27.71 9.75 -14.17
N ASN A 109 -27.48 11.02 -14.52
CA ASN A 109 -26.61 11.92 -13.77
C ASN A 109 -27.31 12.48 -12.53
N LYS A 110 -26.52 12.75 -11.48
CA LYS A 110 -26.99 13.54 -10.34
C LYS A 110 -27.03 15.04 -10.70
N PRO A 111 -28.13 15.77 -10.43
CA PRO A 111 -28.24 17.19 -10.77
C PRO A 111 -27.34 18.12 -9.93
N GLU A 112 -27.02 17.74 -8.69
CA GLU A 112 -26.40 18.64 -7.68
C GLU A 112 -25.02 18.18 -7.17
N ARG A 113 -24.52 17.02 -7.61
CA ARG A 113 -23.23 16.42 -7.19
C ARG A 113 -22.61 15.60 -8.32
N SER A 114 -21.32 15.32 -8.23
CA SER A 114 -20.67 14.28 -9.05
C SER A 114 -21.33 12.91 -8.81
N GLY A 115 -21.34 12.05 -9.84
CA GLY A 115 -21.82 10.68 -9.75
C GLY A 115 -23.18 10.42 -10.38
N ILE A 116 -23.67 9.19 -10.21
CA ILE A 116 -24.90 8.67 -10.85
C ILE A 116 -25.99 8.30 -9.85
N LEU A 117 -27.24 8.29 -10.32
CA LEU A 117 -28.35 7.69 -9.57
C LEU A 117 -28.21 6.16 -9.53
N SER A 118 -28.76 5.53 -8.49
CA SER A 118 -28.67 4.07 -8.30
C SER A 118 -29.60 3.28 -9.23
N TYR A 119 -30.67 3.88 -9.74
CA TYR A 119 -31.66 3.22 -10.59
C TYR A 119 -32.13 4.17 -11.69
N TYR A 120 -32.64 3.62 -12.80
CA TYR A 120 -33.40 4.38 -13.78
C TYR A 120 -34.79 4.74 -13.22
N PRO A 121 -35.44 5.80 -13.73
CA PRO A 121 -36.86 6.03 -13.51
C PRO A 121 -37.70 4.82 -13.94
N ILE A 122 -38.91 4.69 -13.42
CA ILE A 122 -39.84 3.66 -13.91
C ILE A 122 -40.10 3.90 -15.41
N PRO A 123 -39.97 2.87 -16.28
CA PRO A 123 -40.29 3.02 -17.69
C PRO A 123 -41.73 3.51 -17.89
N GLU A 124 -41.93 4.61 -18.62
CA GLU A 124 -43.24 5.16 -18.94
C GLU A 124 -43.95 4.34 -20.04
N ASN A 125 -43.15 3.74 -20.93
CA ASN A 125 -43.64 2.87 -21.99
C ASN A 125 -42.62 1.75 -22.22
N GLN A 126 -43.11 0.51 -22.30
CA GLN A 126 -42.30 -0.66 -22.63
C GLN A 126 -43.12 -1.59 -23.52
N ASN A 127 -42.65 -1.80 -24.73
CA ASN A 127 -43.19 -2.77 -25.68
C ASN A 127 -42.02 -3.48 -26.41
N ASP A 128 -42.35 -4.41 -27.32
CA ASP A 128 -41.33 -5.24 -27.97
C ASP A 128 -40.32 -4.45 -28.81
N THR A 129 -40.72 -3.26 -29.29
CA THR A 129 -39.94 -2.42 -30.21
C THR A 129 -39.43 -1.13 -29.57
N SER A 130 -39.84 -0.77 -28.36
CA SER A 130 -39.42 0.47 -27.71
C SER A 130 -39.51 0.42 -26.19
N ILE A 131 -38.59 1.12 -25.53
CA ILE A 131 -38.56 1.35 -24.08
C ILE A 131 -38.29 2.83 -23.85
N SER A 132 -39.13 3.50 -23.05
CA SER A 132 -38.99 4.91 -22.70
C SER A 132 -38.85 5.10 -21.20
N PHE A 133 -37.77 5.74 -20.78
CA PHE A 133 -37.50 6.16 -19.41
C PHE A 133 -37.90 7.63 -19.18
N GLY A 134 -39.03 8.03 -19.78
CA GLY A 134 -39.60 9.37 -19.66
C GLY A 134 -38.63 10.45 -20.13
N ASN A 135 -38.30 11.40 -19.26
CA ASN A 135 -37.41 12.51 -19.60
C ASN A 135 -35.91 12.13 -19.67
N LEU A 136 -35.54 10.87 -19.43
CA LEU A 136 -34.14 10.43 -19.40
C LEU A 136 -33.63 9.99 -20.79
N PHE A 137 -34.14 8.87 -21.32
CA PHE A 137 -33.83 8.41 -22.67
C PHE A 137 -34.93 7.48 -23.20
N ASP A 138 -34.97 7.31 -24.52
CA ASP A 138 -35.79 6.33 -25.23
C ASP A 138 -34.88 5.41 -26.04
N PHE A 139 -35.27 4.14 -26.13
CA PHE A 139 -34.67 3.16 -27.02
C PHE A 139 -35.75 2.63 -27.97
N GLU A 140 -35.46 2.65 -29.28
CA GLU A 140 -36.38 2.23 -30.33
C GLU A 140 -35.67 1.27 -31.29
N LYS A 141 -36.28 0.13 -31.59
CA LYS A 141 -35.86 -0.79 -32.66
C LYS A 141 -36.46 -0.33 -33.98
N ALA A 142 -35.65 -0.24 -35.02
CA ALA A 142 -36.15 0.15 -36.33
C ALA A 142 -37.03 -0.96 -36.91
N VAL A 143 -38.18 -0.58 -37.46
CA VAL A 143 -39.09 -1.48 -38.18
C VAL A 143 -39.05 -1.13 -39.65
N ILE A 144 -38.62 -2.08 -40.48
CA ILE A 144 -38.53 -1.91 -41.94
C ILE A 144 -39.50 -2.92 -42.56
N GLN A 145 -40.48 -2.42 -43.32
CA GLN A 145 -41.51 -3.26 -43.96
C GLN A 145 -42.30 -4.16 -43.00
N GLY A 146 -42.48 -3.73 -41.74
CA GLY A 146 -43.22 -4.48 -40.72
C GLY A 146 -42.36 -5.50 -39.95
N GLU A 147 -41.10 -5.71 -40.33
CA GLU A 147 -40.16 -6.55 -39.60
C GLU A 147 -39.18 -5.73 -38.77
N VAL A 148 -38.81 -6.27 -37.60
CA VAL A 148 -37.82 -5.64 -36.73
C VAL A 148 -36.43 -5.81 -37.36
N SER A 149 -35.84 -4.68 -37.75
CA SER A 149 -34.47 -4.59 -38.27
C SER A 149 -33.45 -4.79 -37.13
N PRO A 150 -32.19 -5.18 -37.41
CA PRO A 150 -31.11 -5.13 -36.42
C PRO A 150 -30.69 -3.69 -36.03
N LEU A 151 -31.23 -2.67 -36.69
CA LEU A 151 -30.94 -1.27 -36.40
C LEU A 151 -31.75 -0.76 -35.20
N GLY A 152 -31.14 0.10 -34.40
CA GLY A 152 -31.73 0.72 -33.22
C GLY A 152 -31.37 2.20 -33.10
N LEU A 153 -32.15 2.89 -32.27
CA LEU A 153 -32.04 4.32 -32.00
C LEU A 153 -32.14 4.55 -30.49
N ILE A 154 -31.17 5.26 -29.91
CA ILE A 154 -31.27 5.83 -28.56
C ILE A 154 -31.51 7.34 -28.69
N LYS A 155 -32.56 7.86 -28.06
CA LYS A 155 -32.78 9.32 -27.91
C LYS A 155 -32.54 9.70 -26.46
N TYR A 156 -31.50 10.47 -26.14
CA TYR A 156 -31.10 10.74 -24.75
C TYR A 156 -31.20 12.22 -24.39
N ASN A 157 -31.45 12.51 -23.11
CA ASN A 157 -31.46 13.87 -22.59
C ASN A 157 -30.07 14.28 -22.09
N ARG A 158 -29.41 15.13 -22.86
CA ARG A 158 -28.06 15.66 -22.60
C ARG A 158 -27.84 16.21 -21.18
N GLN A 159 -28.87 16.79 -20.57
CA GLN A 159 -28.75 17.38 -19.22
C GLN A 159 -28.94 16.36 -18.09
N LYS A 160 -29.53 15.19 -18.38
CA LYS A 160 -29.91 14.20 -17.37
C LYS A 160 -29.17 12.87 -17.51
N THR A 161 -28.47 12.63 -18.62
CA THR A 161 -27.75 11.38 -18.87
C THR A 161 -26.24 11.59 -18.94
N ALA A 162 -25.46 10.56 -18.61
CA ALA A 162 -24.08 10.42 -19.04
C ALA A 162 -23.83 9.06 -19.69
N PHE A 163 -22.73 8.98 -20.43
CA PHE A 163 -22.18 7.73 -20.94
C PHE A 163 -20.86 7.45 -20.20
N ILE A 164 -20.89 6.55 -19.22
CA ILE A 164 -19.70 6.19 -18.45
C ILE A 164 -18.85 5.21 -19.22
N ILE A 165 -17.58 5.53 -19.46
CA ILE A 165 -16.65 4.59 -20.08
C ILE A 165 -16.17 3.56 -19.05
N VAL A 166 -16.59 2.30 -19.23
CA VAL A 166 -16.26 1.16 -18.35
C VAL A 166 -15.24 0.19 -18.96
N ASP A 167 -14.92 0.31 -20.25
CA ASP A 167 -13.74 -0.36 -20.83
C ASP A 167 -13.08 0.54 -21.89
N GLY A 168 -11.77 0.39 -22.05
CA GLY A 168 -11.01 1.09 -23.07
C GLY A 168 -10.77 2.56 -22.74
N GLN A 169 -10.64 2.89 -21.45
CA GLN A 169 -10.50 4.27 -20.98
C GLN A 169 -9.35 5.04 -21.66
N HIS A 170 -8.15 4.47 -21.83
CA HIS A 170 -7.06 5.14 -22.57
C HIS A 170 -7.40 5.40 -24.05
N ARG A 171 -8.08 4.45 -24.71
CA ARG A 171 -8.50 4.57 -26.12
C ARG A 171 -9.55 5.67 -26.28
N ALA A 172 -10.54 5.67 -25.38
CA ALA A 172 -11.57 6.70 -25.33
C ALA A 172 -10.96 8.08 -25.05
N MET A 173 -10.07 8.17 -24.07
CA MET A 173 -9.42 9.42 -23.69
C MET A 173 -8.56 10.00 -24.82
N ALA A 174 -7.92 9.16 -25.65
CA ALA A 174 -7.21 9.66 -26.83
C ALA A 174 -8.14 10.44 -27.77
N LEU A 175 -9.33 9.90 -28.07
CA LEU A 175 -10.31 10.58 -28.93
C LEU A 175 -10.96 11.77 -28.22
N LEU A 176 -11.28 11.65 -26.93
CA LEU A 176 -11.83 12.76 -26.14
C LEU A 176 -10.84 13.92 -26.02
N ALA A 177 -9.54 13.64 -25.89
CA ALA A 177 -8.52 14.68 -25.85
C ALA A 177 -8.45 15.45 -27.18
N LEU A 178 -8.50 14.74 -28.32
CA LEU A 178 -8.60 15.37 -29.64
C LEU A 178 -9.86 16.26 -29.76
N HIS A 179 -11.01 15.73 -29.35
CA HIS A 179 -12.29 16.47 -29.38
C HIS A 179 -12.25 17.70 -28.48
N ARG A 180 -11.73 17.57 -27.25
CA ARG A 180 -11.65 18.65 -26.27
C ARG A 180 -10.70 19.75 -26.70
N GLN A 181 -9.57 19.38 -27.31
CA GLN A 181 -8.58 20.30 -27.83
C GLN A 181 -9.11 21.16 -28.99
N ILE A 182 -9.89 20.57 -29.91
CA ILE A 182 -10.48 21.29 -31.04
C ILE A 182 -11.58 22.26 -30.59
N ASN A 183 -12.37 21.86 -29.59
CA ASN A 183 -13.50 22.65 -29.11
C ASN A 183 -13.17 23.56 -27.91
N ASP A 184 -11.88 23.65 -27.51
CA ASP A 184 -11.42 24.36 -26.32
C ASP A 184 -12.26 24.08 -25.04
N SER A 185 -12.63 22.81 -24.85
CA SER A 185 -13.56 22.38 -23.79
C SER A 185 -12.84 21.76 -22.58
N TRP A 186 -11.59 22.18 -22.35
CA TRP A 186 -10.78 21.75 -21.21
C TRP A 186 -11.03 22.56 -19.92
N ALA A 187 -11.87 23.59 -19.96
CA ALA A 187 -12.08 24.51 -18.84
C ALA A 187 -12.37 23.75 -17.53
N GLY A 188 -11.54 24.00 -16.51
CA GLY A 188 -11.64 23.37 -15.18
C GLY A 188 -11.09 21.94 -15.06
N ASN A 189 -10.54 21.35 -16.13
CA ASN A 189 -9.99 19.99 -16.11
C ASN A 189 -8.49 19.97 -15.76
N ARG A 190 -8.13 19.38 -14.62
CA ARG A 190 -6.75 19.25 -14.14
C ARG A 190 -5.79 18.46 -15.05
N TYR A 191 -6.32 17.64 -15.97
CA TYR A 191 -5.53 16.80 -16.87
C TYR A 191 -5.17 17.50 -18.19
N ALA A 192 -5.72 18.69 -18.46
CA ALA A 192 -5.48 19.43 -19.70
C ALA A 192 -3.99 19.66 -19.99
N THR A 193 -3.17 19.83 -18.95
CA THR A 193 -1.73 20.11 -19.07
C THR A 193 -0.95 19.05 -19.83
N TYR A 194 -1.39 17.79 -19.82
CA TYR A 194 -0.76 16.72 -20.58
C TYR A 194 -0.95 16.91 -22.09
N TYR A 195 -2.04 17.56 -22.52
CA TYR A 195 -2.47 17.66 -23.90
C TYR A 195 -2.18 19.02 -24.54
N ASN A 196 -1.73 20.01 -23.78
CA ASN A 196 -1.51 21.39 -24.26
C ASN A 196 -0.57 21.52 -25.47
N HIS A 197 0.30 20.54 -25.78
CA HIS A 197 1.07 20.55 -27.03
C HIS A 197 0.24 20.44 -28.29
N LEU A 198 -0.88 19.72 -28.20
CA LEU A 198 -1.53 19.19 -29.36
C LEU A 198 -2.07 20.36 -30.17
N SER A 199 -1.36 20.69 -31.24
CA SER A 199 -1.73 21.70 -32.21
C SER A 199 -2.49 20.99 -33.32
N LEU A 200 -3.81 20.93 -33.15
CA LEU A 200 -4.69 20.14 -34.01
C LEU A 200 -5.56 21.05 -34.86
N THR A 201 -5.75 20.64 -36.11
CA THR A 201 -6.74 21.19 -37.03
C THR A 201 -7.88 20.19 -37.20
N GLU A 202 -9.09 20.68 -37.51
CA GLU A 202 -10.25 19.81 -37.77
C GLU A 202 -9.96 18.76 -38.86
N ASN A 203 -9.20 19.15 -39.89
CA ASN A 203 -8.81 18.25 -40.98
C ASN A 203 -7.98 17.04 -40.51
N GLN A 204 -7.15 17.18 -39.48
CA GLN A 204 -6.32 16.08 -38.98
C GLN A 204 -7.13 14.98 -38.29
N VAL A 205 -8.32 15.31 -37.76
CA VAL A 205 -9.13 14.37 -36.99
C VAL A 205 -10.39 13.89 -37.72
N LYS A 206 -10.71 14.49 -38.87
CA LYS A 206 -11.96 14.26 -39.61
C LYS A 206 -12.27 12.79 -39.91
N ASN A 207 -11.23 11.98 -40.13
CA ASN A 207 -11.35 10.57 -40.50
C ASN A 207 -11.16 9.61 -39.31
N ILE A 208 -11.06 10.14 -38.09
CA ILE A 208 -10.91 9.32 -36.87
C ILE A 208 -12.32 8.96 -36.37
N GLU A 209 -12.63 7.67 -36.36
CA GLU A 209 -13.85 7.13 -35.76
C GLU A 209 -13.49 6.09 -34.71
N LEU A 210 -14.14 6.11 -33.54
CA LEU A 210 -14.00 5.06 -32.53
C LEU A 210 -15.31 4.28 -32.40
N PRO A 211 -15.30 2.95 -32.63
CA PRO A 211 -16.44 2.11 -32.35
C PRO A 211 -16.76 2.07 -30.84
N ILE A 212 -18.04 2.09 -30.50
CA ILE A 212 -18.53 2.06 -29.11
C ILE A 212 -19.65 1.05 -28.96
N CYS A 213 -19.64 0.30 -27.87
CA CYS A 213 -20.79 -0.43 -27.37
C CYS A 213 -21.42 0.35 -26.21
N ILE A 214 -22.63 0.87 -26.40
CA ILE A 214 -23.41 1.55 -25.35
C ILE A 214 -24.34 0.51 -24.72
N VAL A 215 -24.28 0.32 -23.41
CA VAL A 215 -25.11 -0.63 -22.67
C VAL A 215 -26.04 0.10 -21.71
N PHE A 216 -27.25 -0.42 -21.52
CA PHE A 216 -28.17 -0.03 -20.45
C PHE A 216 -28.91 -1.24 -19.89
N PHE A 217 -29.46 -1.12 -18.69
CA PHE A 217 -30.05 -2.23 -17.93
C PHE A 217 -31.53 -2.00 -17.66
N PRO A 218 -32.43 -2.49 -18.53
CA PRO A 218 -33.85 -2.18 -18.42
C PRO A 218 -34.49 -2.53 -17.07
N ASP A 219 -33.98 -3.58 -16.41
CA ASP A 219 -34.56 -4.11 -15.18
C ASP A 219 -34.13 -3.33 -13.92
N LEU A 220 -33.09 -2.49 -14.01
CA LEU A 220 -32.56 -1.70 -12.89
C LEU A 220 -33.26 -0.33 -12.77
N HIS A 221 -34.57 -0.37 -12.49
CA HIS A 221 -35.40 0.82 -12.30
C HIS A 221 -36.04 0.88 -10.90
N GLU A 222 -36.46 2.08 -10.48
CA GLU A 222 -36.96 2.35 -9.11
C GLU A 222 -38.14 1.47 -8.66
N GLY A 223 -38.92 0.99 -9.63
CA GLY A 223 -40.11 0.16 -9.43
C GLY A 223 -39.82 -1.34 -9.28
N ASN A 224 -38.58 -1.79 -9.46
CA ASN A 224 -38.22 -3.20 -9.35
C ASN A 224 -37.67 -3.54 -7.96
N GLN A 225 -38.56 -4.00 -7.07
CA GLN A 225 -38.21 -4.24 -5.66
C GLN A 225 -37.29 -5.47 -5.47
N GLU A 226 -37.34 -6.46 -6.37
CA GLU A 226 -36.51 -7.67 -6.28
C GLU A 226 -35.00 -7.34 -6.33
N TYR A 227 -34.58 -6.48 -7.27
CA TYR A 227 -33.18 -6.06 -7.36
C TYR A 227 -32.78 -5.11 -6.21
N LYS A 228 -33.72 -4.28 -5.73
CA LYS A 228 -33.47 -3.39 -4.59
C LYS A 228 -33.24 -4.16 -3.30
N ASP A 229 -34.05 -5.16 -3.01
CA ASP A 229 -33.92 -6.01 -1.82
C ASP A 229 -32.62 -6.83 -1.85
N ARG A 230 -32.15 -7.18 -3.05
CA ARG A 230 -30.85 -7.84 -3.28
C ARG A 230 -29.65 -6.88 -3.29
N GLY A 231 -29.88 -5.57 -3.21
CA GLY A 231 -28.82 -4.58 -3.28
C GLY A 231 -28.10 -4.49 -4.63
N ILE A 232 -28.75 -4.92 -5.72
CA ILE A 232 -28.22 -4.81 -7.09
C ILE A 232 -28.68 -3.46 -7.65
N ASP A 233 -27.75 -2.59 -8.03
CA ASP A 233 -28.02 -1.24 -8.54
C ASP A 233 -27.10 -0.88 -9.72
N LEU A 234 -27.34 0.26 -10.37
CA LEU A 234 -26.55 0.70 -11.53
C LEU A 234 -25.07 0.88 -11.17
N LYS A 235 -24.76 1.30 -9.94
CA LYS A 235 -23.37 1.48 -9.50
C LYS A 235 -22.70 0.12 -9.36
N SER A 236 -23.36 -0.85 -8.71
CA SER A 236 -22.82 -2.20 -8.52
C SER A 236 -22.58 -2.91 -9.85
N VAL A 237 -23.49 -2.79 -10.82
CA VAL A 237 -23.32 -3.41 -12.14
C VAL A 237 -22.24 -2.72 -12.97
N CYS A 238 -22.20 -1.38 -12.99
CA CYS A 238 -21.10 -0.65 -13.62
C CYS A 238 -19.74 -1.05 -13.04
N ARG A 239 -19.65 -1.19 -11.71
CA ARG A 239 -18.46 -1.68 -11.00
C ARG A 239 -18.09 -3.10 -11.43
N GLU A 240 -19.04 -4.01 -11.44
CA GLU A 240 -18.79 -5.41 -11.80
C GLU A 240 -18.26 -5.54 -13.23
N ILE A 241 -18.88 -4.87 -14.20
CA ILE A 241 -18.42 -4.85 -15.59
C ILE A 241 -17.01 -4.29 -15.70
N PHE A 242 -16.75 -3.18 -15.01
CA PHE A 242 -15.44 -2.54 -14.98
C PHE A 242 -14.37 -3.49 -14.39
N LEU A 243 -14.69 -4.22 -13.31
CA LEU A 243 -13.81 -5.19 -12.66
C LEU A 243 -13.53 -6.40 -13.57
N VAL A 244 -14.58 -7.01 -14.13
CA VAL A 244 -14.48 -8.26 -14.90
C VAL A 244 -13.74 -8.05 -16.21
N VAL A 245 -14.10 -7.01 -16.98
CA VAL A 245 -13.50 -6.78 -18.31
C VAL A 245 -12.01 -6.46 -18.22
N ASN A 246 -11.59 -5.69 -17.21
CA ASN A 246 -10.19 -5.32 -17.02
C ASN A 246 -9.30 -6.46 -16.49
N LYS A 247 -9.84 -7.43 -15.72
CA LYS A 247 -9.10 -8.62 -15.26
C LYS A 247 -8.57 -9.49 -16.42
N THR A 248 -9.27 -9.49 -17.56
CA THR A 248 -8.94 -10.36 -18.72
C THR A 248 -7.94 -9.78 -19.73
N ALA A 249 -7.65 -8.47 -19.74
CA ALA A 249 -7.03 -7.80 -20.90
C ALA A 249 -5.53 -7.43 -20.79
N LYS A 250 -4.88 -7.60 -19.63
CA LYS A 250 -3.41 -7.40 -19.48
C LYS A 250 -2.89 -8.26 -18.32
N ARG A 251 -1.62 -8.70 -18.38
CA ARG A 251 -0.96 -9.33 -17.23
C ARG A 251 -0.93 -8.31 -16.10
N VAL A 252 -1.82 -8.48 -15.13
CA VAL A 252 -1.95 -7.63 -13.97
C VAL A 252 -0.70 -7.82 -13.11
N SER A 253 -0.23 -6.75 -12.48
CA SER A 253 0.92 -6.81 -11.57
C SER A 253 0.55 -7.63 -10.31
N GLN A 254 1.51 -8.19 -9.58
CA GLN A 254 1.20 -9.11 -8.46
C GLN A 254 0.41 -8.40 -7.35
N SER A 255 0.75 -7.15 -7.01
CA SER A 255 -0.06 -6.37 -6.04
C SER A 255 -1.47 -6.16 -6.55
N ARG A 256 -1.64 -5.78 -7.82
CA ARG A 256 -2.97 -5.51 -8.41
C ARG A 256 -3.79 -6.80 -8.60
N GLU A 257 -3.16 -7.95 -8.81
CA GLU A 257 -3.82 -9.25 -8.78
C GLU A 257 -4.35 -9.55 -7.37
N LEU A 258 -3.49 -9.41 -6.34
CA LEU A 258 -3.89 -9.61 -4.93
C LEU A 258 -4.99 -8.63 -4.51
N LEU A 259 -4.89 -7.35 -4.87
CA LEU A 259 -5.89 -6.34 -4.54
C LEU A 259 -7.25 -6.68 -5.15
N LEU A 260 -7.30 -7.44 -6.24
CA LEU A 260 -8.54 -7.82 -6.92
C LEU A 260 -8.96 -9.28 -6.69
N ASP A 261 -8.24 -10.04 -5.87
CA ASP A 261 -8.54 -11.44 -5.59
C ASP A 261 -9.68 -11.55 -4.56
N ASP A 262 -10.85 -11.98 -5.01
CA ASP A 262 -12.05 -12.18 -4.17
C ASP A 262 -12.14 -13.59 -3.57
N GLU A 263 -11.28 -14.52 -4.02
CA GLU A 263 -11.23 -15.88 -3.51
C GLU A 263 -10.29 -16.01 -2.30
N ASP A 264 -9.24 -15.18 -2.24
CA ASP A 264 -8.25 -15.16 -1.17
C ASP A 264 -8.71 -14.31 0.04
N PHE A 265 -8.93 -14.95 1.19
CA PHE A 265 -9.31 -14.28 2.44
C PHE A 265 -8.26 -13.27 2.91
N ALA A 266 -6.96 -13.54 2.76
CA ALA A 266 -5.92 -12.59 3.16
C ALA A 266 -5.91 -11.35 2.26
N ALA A 267 -6.26 -11.51 0.97
CA ALA A 267 -6.48 -10.38 0.08
C ALA A 267 -7.68 -9.53 0.51
N ARG A 268 -8.78 -10.17 0.89
CA ARG A 268 -9.96 -9.47 1.44
C ARG A 268 -9.67 -8.78 2.78
N MET A 269 -8.90 -9.40 3.68
CA MET A 269 -8.47 -8.81 4.94
C MET A 269 -7.58 -7.58 4.69
N MET A 270 -6.64 -7.66 3.74
CA MET A 270 -5.86 -6.50 3.30
C MET A 270 -6.78 -5.38 2.81
N ARG A 271 -7.76 -5.66 1.93
CA ARG A 271 -8.72 -4.64 1.45
C ARG A 271 -9.53 -4.01 2.58
N GLU A 272 -9.92 -4.80 3.58
CA GLU A 272 -10.60 -4.31 4.79
C GLU A 272 -9.70 -3.32 5.55
N THR A 273 -8.43 -3.64 5.79
CA THR A 273 -7.47 -2.72 6.43
C THR A 273 -7.26 -1.45 5.62
N LEU A 274 -7.10 -1.56 4.30
CA LEU A 274 -6.94 -0.39 3.41
C LEU A 274 -8.18 0.49 3.40
N SER A 275 -9.37 -0.11 3.49
CA SER A 275 -10.64 0.61 3.63
C SER A 275 -10.72 1.34 4.97
N LYS A 276 -10.28 0.72 6.09
CA LYS A 276 -10.15 1.39 7.38
C LYS A 276 -9.18 2.59 7.30
N LEU A 277 -8.03 2.42 6.65
CA LEU A 277 -7.04 3.50 6.47
C LEU A 277 -7.59 4.67 5.64
N LYS A 278 -8.39 4.37 4.61
CA LYS A 278 -9.08 5.36 3.80
C LYS A 278 -10.16 6.11 4.59
N GLY A 279 -10.95 5.38 5.37
CA GLY A 279 -12.09 5.92 6.13
C GLY A 279 -11.73 6.72 7.38
N ARG A 280 -10.44 6.86 7.70
CA ARG A 280 -10.00 7.68 8.85
C ARG A 280 -10.28 9.16 8.58
N GLY A 281 -10.99 9.82 9.48
CA GLY A 281 -11.23 11.29 9.44
C GLY A 281 -9.98 12.10 9.78
N GLU A 282 -9.98 13.42 9.59
CA GLU A 282 -8.77 14.24 9.69
C GLU A 282 -8.47 14.74 11.12
N ASP A 283 -8.79 14.06 12.21
CA ASP A 283 -8.63 14.69 13.54
C ASP A 283 -7.24 14.46 14.16
N THR A 284 -6.72 13.24 14.06
CA THR A 284 -5.46 12.86 14.74
C THR A 284 -4.28 12.84 13.77
N ALA A 285 -3.20 13.55 14.13
CA ALA A 285 -2.06 13.78 13.24
C ALA A 285 -1.09 12.60 13.12
N SER A 286 -0.96 11.78 14.16
CA SER A 286 -0.04 10.64 14.20
C SER A 286 -0.56 9.38 13.48
N LEU A 287 -1.83 9.35 13.07
CA LEU A 287 -2.42 8.17 12.46
C LEU A 287 -1.89 7.93 11.05
N ALA A 288 -1.59 6.67 10.77
CA ALA A 288 -1.31 6.18 9.44
C ALA A 288 -2.52 6.43 8.53
N ARG A 289 -2.24 6.79 7.28
CA ARG A 289 -3.26 7.04 6.26
C ARG A 289 -3.03 6.17 5.05
N ILE A 290 -4.01 6.17 4.15
CA ILE A 290 -3.88 5.48 2.87
C ILE A 290 -2.61 5.91 2.11
N TYR A 291 -2.20 7.18 2.16
CA TYR A 291 -0.96 7.66 1.54
C TYR A 291 0.33 7.25 2.26
N SER A 292 0.25 6.56 3.40
CA SER A 292 1.43 5.97 4.08
C SER A 292 1.83 4.62 3.49
N PHE A 293 1.03 4.10 2.54
CA PHE A 293 1.19 2.77 1.96
C PHE A 293 1.22 2.83 0.43
N ALA A 294 2.11 2.03 -0.16
CA ALA A 294 2.14 1.86 -1.61
C ALA A 294 1.21 0.74 -2.07
N PHE A 295 0.47 0.96 -3.17
CA PHE A 295 -0.49 0.00 -3.72
C PHE A 295 -0.20 -0.44 -5.16
N GLY A 296 0.59 0.34 -5.90
CA GLY A 296 1.12 -0.02 -7.21
C GLY A 296 2.50 -0.64 -7.11
N ASP A 297 2.78 -1.63 -7.96
CA ASP A 297 4.08 -2.30 -7.98
C ASP A 297 5.20 -1.38 -8.47
N SER A 298 6.16 -1.09 -7.59
CA SER A 298 7.57 -0.94 -7.97
C SER A 298 8.29 -2.29 -7.85
N ILE A 299 7.63 -3.42 -8.19
CA ILE A 299 8.31 -4.74 -8.25
C ILE A 299 9.40 -4.74 -9.33
N SER A 300 9.26 -3.93 -10.39
CA SER A 300 10.31 -3.77 -11.40
C SER A 300 11.59 -3.12 -10.84
N GLU A 301 11.51 -2.37 -9.75
CA GLU A 301 12.69 -1.84 -9.07
C GLU A 301 13.19 -2.72 -7.92
N ALA A 302 12.31 -3.53 -7.32
CA ALA A 302 12.71 -4.51 -6.30
C ALA A 302 13.64 -5.61 -6.87
N GLN A 303 13.57 -5.91 -8.17
CA GLN A 303 14.53 -6.82 -8.81
C GLN A 303 15.94 -6.21 -8.96
N ASN A 304 16.07 -4.88 -8.98
CA ASN A 304 17.36 -4.17 -9.09
C ASN A 304 17.88 -3.63 -7.76
N ARG A 305 17.01 -3.48 -6.74
CA ARG A 305 17.39 -3.06 -5.40
C ARG A 305 17.60 -4.28 -4.51
N LYS A 306 18.85 -4.52 -4.11
CA LYS A 306 19.30 -5.60 -3.20
C LYS A 306 18.75 -5.49 -1.76
N SER A 307 17.69 -4.72 -1.55
CA SER A 307 17.03 -4.53 -0.25
C SER A 307 15.53 -4.30 -0.46
N GLU A 308 14.68 -5.11 0.16
CA GLU A 308 13.21 -4.99 0.21
C GLU A 308 12.74 -3.81 1.09
N VAL A 309 13.52 -2.73 1.11
CA VAL A 309 13.11 -1.47 1.72
C VAL A 309 12.10 -0.85 0.76
N VAL A 310 10.95 -0.41 1.28
CA VAL A 310 10.06 0.54 0.60
C VAL A 310 10.80 1.87 0.50
N ALA A 311 11.88 1.92 -0.28
CA ALA A 311 12.75 3.08 -0.31
C ALA A 311 12.23 4.03 -1.38
N GLY A 312 11.91 5.26 -0.99
CA GLY A 312 12.10 6.40 -1.87
C GLY A 312 10.92 7.34 -2.09
N GLN A 313 9.74 7.11 -1.52
CA GLN A 313 8.57 7.94 -1.86
C GLN A 313 7.80 8.56 -0.67
N LEU A 314 8.13 8.16 0.57
CA LEU A 314 7.55 8.53 1.89
C LEU A 314 6.62 7.46 2.50
N GLU A 315 6.15 6.50 1.72
CA GLU A 315 5.48 5.31 2.23
C GLU A 315 6.46 4.43 3.01
N TYR A 316 5.96 3.69 4.00
CA TYR A 316 6.75 2.76 4.80
C TYR A 316 6.22 1.34 4.80
N SER A 317 5.11 1.09 4.12
CA SER A 317 4.55 -0.26 3.97
C SER A 317 3.80 -0.35 2.64
N THR A 318 3.33 -1.55 2.30
CA THR A 318 2.69 -1.80 1.01
C THR A 318 1.46 -2.69 1.16
N ALA A 319 0.55 -2.66 0.18
CA ALA A 319 -0.53 -3.64 0.08
C ALA A 319 -0.02 -5.09 0.19
N VAL A 320 1.07 -5.41 -0.50
CA VAL A 320 1.68 -6.75 -0.46
C VAL A 320 2.16 -7.12 0.95
N ALA A 321 2.73 -6.16 1.68
CA ALA A 321 3.15 -6.37 3.07
C ALA A 321 1.95 -6.67 3.98
N LEU A 322 0.86 -5.89 3.86
CA LEU A 322 -0.39 -6.13 4.60
C LEU A 322 -1.01 -7.49 4.28
N TYR A 323 -1.04 -7.87 3.00
CA TYR A 323 -1.47 -9.20 2.56
C TYR A 323 -0.67 -10.31 3.25
N LYS A 324 0.66 -10.21 3.25
CA LYS A 324 1.55 -11.19 3.89
C LYS A 324 1.33 -11.25 5.39
N MET A 325 1.14 -10.11 6.06
CA MET A 325 0.83 -10.03 7.50
C MET A 325 -0.47 -10.75 7.84
N HIS A 326 -1.54 -10.48 7.09
CA HIS A 326 -2.82 -11.15 7.27
C HIS A 326 -2.74 -12.66 7.02
N ALA A 327 -2.01 -13.06 5.97
CA ALA A 327 -1.75 -14.47 5.70
C ALA A 327 -0.96 -15.15 6.84
N ALA A 328 0.07 -14.47 7.37
CA ALA A 328 0.89 -14.96 8.46
C ALA A 328 0.08 -15.21 9.73
N VAL A 329 -0.79 -14.27 10.12
CA VAL A 329 -1.55 -14.38 11.36
C VAL A 329 -2.70 -15.37 11.25
N ALA A 330 -3.46 -15.36 10.16
CA ALA A 330 -4.67 -16.18 10.05
C ALA A 330 -4.41 -17.59 9.50
N PHE A 331 -3.39 -17.80 8.68
CA PHE A 331 -3.23 -19.04 7.90
C PHE A 331 -1.86 -19.73 8.05
N ALA A 332 -0.95 -19.21 8.89
CA ALA A 332 0.33 -19.87 9.12
C ALA A 332 0.20 -21.17 9.92
N ASN A 333 1.21 -22.02 9.80
CA ASN A 333 1.35 -23.21 10.62
C ASN A 333 1.62 -22.82 12.10
N PRO A 334 1.04 -23.50 13.11
CA PRO A 334 1.35 -23.32 14.52
C PRO A 334 2.84 -23.20 14.85
N ASP A 335 3.71 -23.93 14.15
CA ASP A 335 5.17 -23.86 14.35
C ASP A 335 5.74 -22.45 14.12
N ALA A 336 5.05 -21.61 13.34
CA ALA A 336 5.50 -20.24 13.06
C ALA A 336 5.50 -19.37 14.31
N PHE A 337 4.64 -19.70 15.27
CA PHE A 337 4.47 -18.94 16.51
C PHE A 337 5.38 -19.44 17.63
N LYS A 338 6.04 -20.60 17.46
CA LYS A 338 7.05 -21.09 18.41
C LYS A 338 8.28 -20.19 18.37
N LEU A 339 8.70 -19.69 19.53
CA LEU A 339 9.81 -18.74 19.63
C LEU A 339 11.12 -19.34 19.12
N GLU A 340 11.41 -20.59 19.50
CA GLU A 340 12.67 -21.29 19.17
C GLU A 340 12.79 -21.68 17.69
N GLN A 341 11.74 -21.47 16.89
CA GLN A 341 11.77 -21.74 15.47
C GLN A 341 12.69 -20.75 14.73
N LEU A 342 13.74 -21.29 14.11
CA LEU A 342 14.78 -20.53 13.39
C LEU A 342 14.69 -20.63 11.86
N GLN A 343 13.68 -21.34 11.32
CA GLN A 343 13.44 -21.48 9.89
C GLN A 343 12.18 -20.73 9.47
N ASP A 344 12.24 -20.15 8.27
CA ASP A 344 11.11 -19.43 7.71
C ASP A 344 10.07 -20.39 7.12
N ILE A 345 8.85 -20.26 7.63
CA ILE A 345 7.69 -21.07 7.24
C ILE A 345 6.49 -20.21 6.82
N ILE A 346 6.66 -18.88 6.75
CA ILE A 346 5.59 -17.93 6.42
C ILE A 346 5.84 -17.25 5.06
N THR A 347 7.08 -16.84 4.76
CA THR A 347 7.33 -15.99 3.57
C THR A 347 7.38 -16.77 2.25
N ASP A 348 7.64 -18.08 2.29
CA ASP A 348 7.45 -18.97 1.13
C ASP A 348 5.94 -19.16 0.92
N GLY A 349 5.27 -18.15 0.33
CA GLY A 349 3.82 -17.99 0.21
C GLY A 349 3.07 -19.14 -0.49
N ARG A 350 3.79 -20.20 -0.90
CA ARG A 350 3.28 -21.51 -1.31
C ARG A 350 2.93 -22.43 -0.12
N ARG A 351 3.41 -22.13 1.10
CA ARG A 351 3.32 -23.01 2.30
C ARG A 351 2.30 -22.57 3.35
N VAL A 352 1.75 -21.37 3.25
CA VAL A 352 0.72 -20.86 4.19
C VAL A 352 -0.64 -21.46 3.80
N VAL A 353 -0.83 -22.73 4.14
CA VAL A 353 -2.03 -23.54 3.82
C VAL A 353 -2.53 -24.23 5.09
N ASN A 354 -2.73 -23.46 6.16
CA ASN A 354 -3.40 -23.98 7.34
C ASN A 354 -4.89 -23.66 7.28
N THR A 355 -5.73 -24.70 7.25
CA THR A 355 -7.18 -24.58 7.21
C THR A 355 -7.84 -24.66 8.59
N GLU A 356 -7.11 -25.10 9.62
CA GLU A 356 -7.59 -25.26 11.00
C GLU A 356 -7.34 -24.02 11.85
N ARG A 357 -6.23 -23.31 11.62
CA ARG A 357 -5.91 -22.07 12.34
C ARG A 357 -7.01 -20.99 12.23
N PRO A 358 -7.50 -20.62 11.03
CA PRO A 358 -8.52 -19.60 10.93
C PRO A 358 -9.81 -19.99 11.65
N THR A 359 -10.19 -21.28 11.67
CA THR A 359 -11.37 -21.75 12.41
C THR A 359 -11.12 -21.78 13.92
N ALA A 360 -9.91 -22.10 14.36
CA ALA A 360 -9.49 -22.01 15.76
C ALA A 360 -9.51 -20.56 16.30
N ILE A 361 -9.21 -19.56 15.45
CA ILE A 361 -9.36 -18.14 15.81
C ILE A 361 -10.84 -17.78 16.00
N LEU A 362 -11.74 -18.32 15.17
CA LEU A 362 -13.16 -17.99 15.15
C LEU A 362 -14.02 -18.71 16.20
N ILE A 363 -13.40 -19.50 17.10
CA ILE A 363 -14.11 -20.17 18.21
C ILE A 363 -14.87 -19.14 19.05
N GLY A 364 -16.14 -19.42 19.38
CA GLY A 364 -17.00 -18.50 20.14
C GLY A 364 -17.76 -17.48 19.29
N THR A 365 -17.51 -17.40 17.98
CA THR A 365 -18.27 -16.55 17.03
C THR A 365 -19.40 -17.33 16.34
N SER A 366 -20.25 -16.63 15.57
CA SER A 366 -21.27 -17.25 14.70
C SER A 366 -20.69 -18.18 13.62
N LEU A 367 -19.38 -18.08 13.35
CA LEU A 367 -18.67 -18.84 12.33
C LEU A 367 -17.96 -20.08 12.87
N GLN A 368 -18.07 -20.37 14.17
CA GLN A 368 -17.49 -21.57 14.79
C GLN A 368 -17.98 -22.88 14.15
N LYS A 369 -19.10 -22.86 13.42
CA LYS A 369 -19.61 -23.98 12.63
C LYS A 369 -18.68 -24.45 11.51
N TRP A 370 -17.73 -23.62 11.08
CA TRP A 370 -16.76 -23.99 10.05
C TRP A 370 -15.68 -24.89 10.66
N SER A 371 -15.59 -26.14 10.19
CA SER A 371 -14.57 -27.09 10.64
C SER A 371 -13.18 -26.81 10.05
N SER A 372 -13.14 -26.25 8.84
CA SER A 372 -11.91 -25.82 8.18
C SER A 372 -12.20 -24.64 7.25
N LEU A 373 -11.22 -23.76 7.07
CA LEU A 373 -11.31 -22.61 6.18
C LEU A 373 -10.01 -22.44 5.40
N SER A 374 -10.04 -22.78 4.12
CA SER A 374 -8.86 -22.56 3.26
C SER A 374 -8.75 -21.10 2.84
N ARG A 375 -7.52 -20.60 2.75
CA ARG A 375 -7.23 -19.22 2.35
C ARG A 375 -7.93 -18.83 1.04
N ARG A 376 -8.00 -19.75 0.06
CA ARG A 376 -8.57 -19.52 -1.29
C ARG A 376 -9.99 -20.06 -1.46
N SER A 377 -10.76 -20.16 -0.36
CA SER A 377 -12.09 -20.76 -0.40
C SER A 377 -13.24 -19.75 -0.42
N GLY A 378 -12.96 -18.44 -0.51
CA GLY A 378 -13.97 -17.38 -0.35
C GLY A 378 -15.22 -17.54 -1.21
N LYS A 379 -15.08 -18.04 -2.45
CA LYS A 379 -16.21 -18.27 -3.37
C LYS A 379 -17.15 -19.43 -3.01
N TYR A 380 -16.72 -20.34 -2.12
CA TYR A 380 -17.48 -21.54 -1.75
C TYR A 380 -18.34 -21.34 -0.50
N HIS A 381 -18.34 -20.14 0.09
CA HIS A 381 -19.06 -19.80 1.30
C HIS A 381 -20.06 -18.65 1.06
N PRO A 382 -21.12 -18.52 1.87
CA PRO A 382 -22.07 -17.42 1.77
C PRO A 382 -21.39 -16.04 1.90
N PRO A 383 -21.68 -15.06 1.03
CA PRO A 383 -20.95 -13.78 1.00
C PRO A 383 -20.94 -12.99 2.32
N ASP A 384 -22.05 -13.05 3.06
CA ASP A 384 -22.23 -12.43 4.38
C ASP A 384 -21.34 -13.08 5.45
N GLU A 385 -21.31 -14.42 5.48
CA GLU A 385 -20.42 -15.17 6.37
C GLU A 385 -18.95 -14.93 6.04
N VAL A 386 -18.60 -14.86 4.75
CA VAL A 386 -17.24 -14.53 4.31
C VAL A 386 -16.84 -13.13 4.77
N GLN A 387 -17.72 -12.14 4.61
CA GLN A 387 -17.45 -10.78 5.07
C GLN A 387 -17.27 -10.72 6.59
N GLN A 388 -18.08 -11.48 7.33
CA GLN A 388 -17.95 -11.59 8.78
C GLN A 388 -16.62 -12.25 9.19
N ALA A 389 -16.20 -13.33 8.52
CA ALA A 389 -14.92 -13.99 8.78
C ALA A 389 -13.75 -13.07 8.47
N VAL A 390 -13.79 -12.37 7.33
CA VAL A 390 -12.78 -11.37 6.96
C VAL A 390 -12.67 -10.31 8.05
N LYS A 391 -13.80 -9.79 8.55
CA LYS A 391 -13.79 -8.78 9.62
C LYS A 391 -13.13 -9.31 10.90
N TYR A 392 -13.54 -10.48 11.39
CA TYR A 392 -13.00 -11.06 12.62
C TYR A 392 -11.52 -11.41 12.50
N LEU A 393 -11.12 -12.07 11.40
CA LEU A 393 -9.72 -12.44 11.17
C LEU A 393 -8.86 -11.18 10.97
N ALA A 394 -9.32 -10.20 10.19
CA ALA A 394 -8.57 -8.96 9.96
C ALA A 394 -8.38 -8.19 11.26
N GLU A 395 -9.39 -8.14 12.14
CA GLU A 395 -9.31 -7.43 13.42
C GLU A 395 -8.19 -7.95 14.33
N ILE A 396 -7.95 -9.27 14.36
CA ILE A 396 -6.84 -9.87 15.13
C ILE A 396 -5.48 -9.36 14.66
N THR A 397 -5.28 -9.25 13.35
CA THR A 397 -4.04 -8.71 12.77
C THR A 397 -3.98 -7.19 12.91
N ASP A 398 -5.06 -6.50 12.55
CA ASP A 398 -5.19 -5.04 12.50
C ASP A 398 -4.94 -4.40 13.85
N GLU A 399 -5.39 -5.03 14.94
CA GLU A 399 -5.12 -4.56 16.30
C GLU A 399 -3.62 -4.33 16.53
N VAL A 400 -2.79 -5.23 16.02
CA VAL A 400 -1.33 -5.17 16.14
C VAL A 400 -0.72 -4.21 15.12
N ILE A 401 -1.02 -4.41 13.83
CA ILE A 401 -0.33 -3.65 12.77
C ILE A 401 -0.76 -2.18 12.72
N LEU A 402 -2.04 -1.87 12.94
CA LEU A 402 -2.50 -0.48 12.95
C LEU A 402 -1.96 0.25 14.18
N SER A 403 -1.90 -0.41 15.34
CA SER A 403 -1.26 0.18 16.53
C SER A 403 0.23 0.44 16.31
N LEU A 404 0.96 -0.48 15.65
CA LEU A 404 2.33 -0.24 15.24
C LEU A 404 2.41 1.00 14.35
N PHE A 405 1.63 1.07 13.28
CA PHE A 405 1.69 2.18 12.33
C PHE A 405 1.22 3.53 12.91
N ASP A 406 0.31 3.52 13.88
CA ASP A 406 -0.30 4.73 14.43
C ASP A 406 0.43 5.29 15.65
N LYS A 407 0.98 4.40 16.49
CA LYS A 407 1.45 4.76 17.83
C LYS A 407 2.92 4.46 18.06
N PHE A 408 3.59 3.69 17.18
CA PHE A 408 5.03 3.48 17.31
C PHE A 408 5.75 4.79 17.00
N HIS A 409 6.53 5.29 17.95
CA HIS A 409 7.03 6.66 17.97
C HIS A 409 7.69 7.09 16.65
N PRO A 410 8.59 6.29 16.03
CA PRO A 410 9.14 6.64 14.71
C PRO A 410 8.10 6.79 13.58
N PHE A 411 7.07 5.94 13.54
CA PHE A 411 5.98 6.05 12.56
C PHE A 411 5.01 7.17 12.89
N ALA A 412 4.65 7.35 14.15
CA ALA A 412 3.79 8.44 14.61
C ALA A 412 4.40 9.81 14.26
N VAL A 413 5.71 9.99 14.47
CA VAL A 413 6.43 11.19 14.06
C VAL A 413 6.38 11.37 12.55
N HIS A 414 6.67 10.32 11.78
CA HIS A 414 6.61 10.38 10.30
C HIS A 414 5.22 10.75 9.78
N ASN A 415 4.16 10.12 10.30
CA ASN A 415 2.77 10.41 9.95
C ASN A 415 2.41 11.88 10.24
N SER A 416 2.87 12.41 11.37
CA SER A 416 2.64 13.81 11.73
C SER A 416 3.29 14.78 10.73
N GLU A 417 4.48 14.47 10.22
CA GLU A 417 5.18 15.28 9.21
C GLU A 417 4.54 15.17 7.84
N MET A 418 4.16 13.96 7.42
CA MET A 418 3.40 13.74 6.18
C MET A 418 2.12 14.56 6.17
N ARG A 419 1.40 14.55 7.29
CA ARG A 419 0.15 15.30 7.42
C ARG A 419 0.38 16.81 7.46
N ALA A 420 1.43 17.28 8.14
CA ALA A 420 1.79 18.68 8.15
C ALA A 420 2.10 19.19 6.73
N LEU A 421 2.83 18.40 5.93
CA LEU A 421 3.06 18.72 4.52
C LEU A 421 1.76 18.72 3.71
N ARG A 422 0.91 17.70 3.87
CA ARG A 422 -0.38 17.64 3.17
C ARG A 422 -1.22 18.89 3.46
N THR A 423 -1.31 19.27 4.73
CA THR A 423 -2.06 20.46 5.17
C THR A 423 -1.49 21.74 4.56
N ARG A 424 -0.15 21.89 4.54
CA ARG A 424 0.51 23.02 3.87
C ARG A 424 0.14 23.09 2.38
N LEU A 425 0.25 21.98 1.65
CA LEU A 425 -0.04 21.94 0.21
C LEU A 425 -1.52 22.14 -0.15
N GLN A 426 -2.42 22.03 0.82
CA GLN A 426 -3.84 22.33 0.66
C GLN A 426 -4.18 23.80 0.89
N ASP A 427 -3.23 24.62 1.38
CA ASP A 427 -3.41 26.06 1.54
C ASP A 427 -3.77 26.71 0.20
N PRO A 428 -4.77 27.62 0.13
CA PRO A 428 -5.21 28.24 -1.11
C PRO A 428 -4.09 28.89 -1.93
N ALA A 429 -3.09 29.47 -1.27
CA ALA A 429 -1.97 30.12 -1.96
C ALA A 429 -1.07 29.11 -2.68
N LEU A 430 -0.82 27.95 -2.06
CA LEU A 430 -0.04 26.88 -2.69
C LEU A 430 -0.88 26.07 -3.66
N ARG A 431 -2.17 25.86 -3.39
CA ARG A 431 -3.08 25.13 -4.30
C ARG A 431 -3.26 25.81 -5.65
N GLY A 432 -3.13 27.15 -5.70
CA GLY A 432 -3.17 27.93 -6.94
C GLY A 432 -1.90 27.82 -7.80
N ASP A 433 -0.79 27.35 -7.24
CA ASP A 433 0.46 27.14 -7.97
C ASP A 433 0.44 25.77 -8.69
N PRO A 434 0.61 25.72 -10.03
CA PRO A 434 0.56 24.47 -10.79
C PRO A 434 1.60 23.42 -10.36
N ILE A 435 2.79 23.83 -9.95
CA ILE A 435 3.86 22.93 -9.49
C ILE A 435 3.46 22.33 -8.14
N GLN A 436 2.94 23.15 -7.23
CA GLN A 436 2.55 22.71 -5.89
C GLN A 436 1.33 21.77 -5.94
N ALA A 437 0.35 22.07 -6.80
CA ALA A 437 -0.79 21.19 -7.05
C ALA A 437 -0.36 19.82 -7.59
N LYS A 438 0.63 19.79 -8.51
CA LYS A 438 1.24 18.54 -8.98
C LYS A 438 2.00 17.82 -7.85
N CYS A 439 2.77 18.53 -7.03
CA CYS A 439 3.46 17.94 -5.87
C CYS A 439 2.46 17.26 -4.92
N TYR A 440 1.32 17.89 -4.63
CA TYR A 440 0.26 17.29 -3.82
C TYR A 440 -0.22 15.96 -4.42
N SER A 441 -0.52 15.94 -5.73
CA SER A 441 -0.97 14.73 -6.42
C SER A 441 0.08 13.61 -6.35
N LEU A 442 1.35 13.94 -6.65
CA LEU A 442 2.46 12.99 -6.65
C LEU A 442 2.78 12.40 -5.27
N LEU A 443 2.50 13.14 -4.19
CA LEU A 443 2.82 12.73 -2.82
C LEU A 443 1.64 12.07 -2.09
N PHE A 444 0.39 12.40 -2.44
CA PHE A 444 -0.78 12.02 -1.63
C PHE A 444 -1.95 11.38 -2.39
N GLU A 445 -1.99 11.41 -3.73
CA GLU A 445 -3.08 10.80 -4.51
C GLU A 445 -2.81 9.34 -4.93
N GLY A 446 -1.62 8.80 -4.65
CA GLY A 446 -1.30 7.37 -4.76
C GLY A 446 0.01 7.06 -5.50
N SER A 447 0.64 5.93 -5.15
CA SER A 447 1.97 5.56 -5.64
C SER A 447 2.07 5.36 -7.16
N GLY A 448 0.96 5.04 -7.84
CA GLY A 448 0.91 4.90 -9.29
C GLY A 448 1.10 6.22 -10.05
N VAL A 449 0.70 7.35 -9.48
CA VAL A 449 0.76 8.68 -10.12
C VAL A 449 2.22 9.11 -10.33
N ARG A 450 3.09 8.84 -9.35
CA ARG A 450 4.50 9.20 -9.43
C ARG A 450 5.27 8.37 -10.45
N THR A 451 5.07 7.05 -10.52
CA THR A 451 5.73 6.21 -11.53
C THR A 451 5.34 6.66 -12.94
N VAL A 452 4.06 6.94 -13.19
CA VAL A 452 3.60 7.48 -14.47
C VAL A 452 4.26 8.83 -14.79
N PHE A 453 4.45 9.68 -13.77
CA PHE A 453 5.12 10.96 -13.93
C PHE A 453 6.63 10.85 -14.21
N GLU A 454 7.32 9.92 -13.55
CA GLU A 454 8.75 9.62 -13.80
C GLU A 454 8.94 9.03 -15.20
N ASP A 455 8.05 8.11 -15.62
CA ASP A 455 8.00 7.59 -16.99
C ASP A 455 7.73 8.71 -18.01
N HIS A 456 6.86 9.67 -17.69
CA HIS A 456 6.62 10.84 -18.54
C HIS A 456 7.88 11.69 -18.71
N ILE A 457 8.61 11.98 -17.63
CA ILE A 457 9.90 12.70 -17.72
C ILE A 457 10.88 11.93 -18.61
N LYS A 458 10.97 10.61 -18.44
CA LYS A 458 11.87 9.77 -19.24
C LYS A 458 11.49 9.82 -20.72
N ARG A 459 10.21 9.67 -21.07
CA ARG A 459 9.73 9.75 -22.46
C ARG A 459 10.00 11.11 -23.09
N LEU A 460 9.84 12.20 -22.34
CA LEU A 460 10.17 13.54 -22.84
C LEU A 460 11.67 13.69 -23.13
N LYS A 461 12.55 13.13 -22.29
CA LYS A 461 14.01 13.10 -22.53
C LYS A 461 14.33 12.26 -23.76
N ASP A 462 13.85 11.02 -23.81
CA ASP A 462 14.10 10.11 -24.94
C ASP A 462 13.62 10.73 -26.26
N ARG A 463 12.48 11.44 -26.25
CA ARG A 463 11.97 12.14 -27.43
C ARG A 463 12.82 13.35 -27.82
N LYS A 464 13.30 14.12 -26.84
CA LYS A 464 14.21 15.24 -27.08
C LYS A 464 15.51 14.74 -27.73
N ASP A 465 16.11 13.71 -27.15
CA ASP A 465 17.36 13.11 -27.61
C ASP A 465 17.20 12.55 -29.04
N SER A 466 16.10 11.84 -29.32
CA SER A 466 15.77 11.35 -30.67
C SER A 466 15.62 12.47 -31.71
N LEU A 467 15.05 13.62 -31.34
CA LEU A 467 14.93 14.76 -32.27
C LEU A 467 16.28 15.44 -32.52
N GLU A 468 17.12 15.54 -31.48
CA GLU A 468 18.50 16.04 -31.60
C GLU A 468 19.34 15.14 -32.53
N ASP A 469 19.26 13.81 -32.32
CA ASP A 469 19.97 12.81 -33.14
C ASP A 469 19.51 12.81 -34.62
N GLU A 470 18.22 13.05 -34.86
CA GLU A 470 17.65 13.18 -36.20
C GLU A 470 17.92 14.56 -36.86
N GLY A 471 18.59 15.48 -36.16
CA GLY A 471 18.85 16.84 -36.64
C GLY A 471 17.59 17.69 -36.81
N LYS A 472 16.49 17.33 -36.15
CA LYS A 472 15.19 18.03 -36.21
C LYS A 472 15.11 19.11 -35.13
N SER A 473 14.39 20.19 -35.43
CA SER A 473 14.11 21.23 -34.44
C SER A 473 13.27 20.66 -33.30
N ILE A 474 13.75 20.87 -32.08
CA ILE A 474 13.02 20.55 -30.85
C ILE A 474 11.97 21.64 -30.66
N GLY A 475 10.69 21.28 -30.69
CA GLY A 475 9.62 22.25 -30.45
C GLY A 475 9.66 22.81 -29.02
N ASP A 476 9.36 24.11 -28.86
CA ASP A 476 9.32 24.82 -27.58
C ASP A 476 8.47 24.10 -26.51
N TYR A 477 7.44 23.38 -26.95
CA TYR A 477 6.61 22.54 -26.09
C TYR A 477 7.41 21.47 -25.31
N ILE A 478 8.28 20.71 -25.98
CA ILE A 478 9.02 19.60 -25.34
C ILE A 478 9.95 20.20 -24.28
N ILE A 479 10.57 21.33 -24.61
CA ILE A 479 11.45 22.07 -23.71
C ILE A 479 10.65 22.58 -22.50
N ASN A 480 9.51 23.24 -22.73
CA ASN A 480 8.68 23.79 -21.65
C ASN A 480 8.10 22.70 -20.73
N GLN A 481 7.58 21.61 -21.28
CA GLN A 481 7.09 20.50 -20.46
C GLN A 481 8.20 19.81 -19.69
N LEU A 482 9.37 19.61 -20.31
CA LEU A 482 10.50 18.99 -19.63
C LEU A 482 10.97 19.90 -18.48
N ASN A 483 11.02 21.21 -18.69
CA ASN A 483 11.36 22.19 -17.64
C ASN A 483 10.32 22.15 -16.50
N ASP A 484 9.02 22.17 -16.81
CA ASP A 484 7.96 22.09 -15.81
C ASP A 484 8.00 20.77 -15.01
N ALA A 485 8.24 19.65 -15.70
CA ALA A 485 8.31 18.34 -15.08
C ALA A 485 9.57 18.20 -14.22
N GLN A 486 10.71 18.72 -14.66
CA GLN A 486 11.95 18.78 -13.87
C GLN A 486 11.83 19.70 -12.65
N ALA A 487 11.18 20.85 -12.80
CA ALA A 487 10.90 21.77 -11.69
C ALA A 487 9.99 21.09 -10.64
N THR A 488 8.95 20.40 -11.09
CA THR A 488 8.06 19.62 -10.23
C THR A 488 8.81 18.49 -9.53
N SER A 489 9.61 17.69 -10.24
CA SER A 489 10.42 16.62 -9.65
C SER A 489 11.41 17.16 -8.61
N THR A 490 12.07 18.28 -8.91
CA THR A 490 12.97 18.96 -7.96
C THR A 490 12.23 19.40 -6.70
N GLN A 491 11.03 19.94 -6.84
CA GLN A 491 10.23 20.39 -5.71
C GLN A 491 9.70 19.22 -4.87
N VAL A 492 9.30 18.10 -5.49
CA VAL A 492 8.95 16.85 -4.79
C VAL A 492 10.13 16.37 -3.95
N ASN A 493 11.33 16.25 -4.55
CA ASN A 493 12.53 15.81 -3.83
C ASN A 493 12.86 16.74 -2.64
N ARG A 494 12.66 18.06 -2.78
CA ARG A 494 12.82 19.00 -1.66
C ARG A 494 11.86 18.72 -0.52
N TYR A 495 10.60 18.41 -0.81
CA TYR A 495 9.62 18.06 0.22
C TYR A 495 9.97 16.76 0.94
N GLU A 496 10.47 15.76 0.21
CA GLU A 496 10.92 14.50 0.81
C GLU A 496 12.11 14.70 1.75
N GLU A 497 13.09 15.50 1.33
CA GLU A 497 14.24 15.86 2.18
C GLU A 497 13.82 16.69 3.40
N ASP A 498 12.86 17.61 3.25
CA ASP A 498 12.29 18.37 4.39
C ASP A 498 11.64 17.42 5.40
N ILE A 499 10.84 16.46 4.94
CA ILE A 499 10.23 15.46 5.84
C ILE A 499 11.29 14.63 6.55
N LYS A 500 12.34 14.17 5.85
CA LYS A 500 13.44 13.40 6.47
C LYS A 500 14.11 14.20 7.59
N LYS A 501 14.40 15.49 7.35
CA LYS A 501 15.00 16.40 8.34
C LYS A 501 14.07 16.64 9.53
N ARG A 502 12.80 16.95 9.30
CA ARG A 502 11.81 17.20 10.38
C ARG A 502 11.52 15.96 11.20
N ARG A 503 11.41 14.80 10.54
CA ARG A 503 11.27 13.50 11.20
C ARG A 503 12.46 13.21 12.10
N ALA A 504 13.68 13.41 11.62
CA ALA A 504 14.88 13.20 12.41
C ALA A 504 14.93 14.14 13.62
N ALA A 505 14.60 15.42 13.41
CA ALA A 505 14.56 16.41 14.48
C ALA A 505 13.56 16.00 15.58
N LYS A 506 12.31 15.68 15.22
CA LYS A 506 11.28 15.26 16.17
C LYS A 506 11.58 13.93 16.86
N LEU A 507 12.10 12.94 16.13
CA LEU A 507 12.46 11.63 16.68
C LEU A 507 13.47 11.74 17.83
N PHE A 508 14.39 12.71 17.75
CA PHE A 508 15.46 12.92 18.73
C PHE A 508 15.24 14.15 19.62
N ASN A 509 14.07 14.77 19.57
CA ASN A 509 13.73 16.00 20.30
C ASN A 509 14.74 17.15 20.07
N ILE A 510 15.08 17.40 18.80
CA ILE A 510 16.00 18.45 18.35
C ILE A 510 15.19 19.61 17.74
N ASP A 511 15.52 20.85 18.10
CA ASP A 511 14.92 22.07 17.52
C ASP A 511 15.32 22.19 16.05
N TYR A 512 14.38 21.88 15.16
CA TYR A 512 14.59 21.91 13.71
C TYR A 512 15.07 23.29 13.22
N SER A 513 14.43 24.36 13.70
CA SER A 513 14.62 25.71 13.15
C SER A 513 15.97 26.29 13.48
N ARG A 514 16.59 25.86 14.59
CA ARG A 514 17.92 26.33 14.98
C ARG A 514 19.03 25.38 14.56
N PHE A 515 18.76 24.08 14.53
CA PHE A 515 19.77 23.07 14.21
C PHE A 515 20.09 23.02 12.71
N PHE A 516 19.06 23.12 11.84
CA PHE A 516 19.23 23.01 10.38
C PHE A 516 19.50 24.33 9.66
N THR A 517 19.39 25.48 10.33
CA THR A 517 19.70 26.79 9.74
C THR A 517 21.12 27.29 10.01
N SER A 518 21.85 26.65 10.92
CA SER A 518 23.22 27.01 11.27
C SER A 518 24.20 26.34 10.30
N GLU A 519 24.99 27.13 9.56
CA GLU A 519 26.00 26.61 8.61
C GLU A 519 27.15 25.86 9.31
N ASP A 520 27.38 26.11 10.60
CA ASP A 520 28.47 25.50 11.38
C ASP A 520 28.23 24.03 11.78
N ASN A 521 27.04 23.46 11.54
CA ASN A 521 26.63 22.15 12.08
C ASN A 521 26.53 21.01 11.03
N ILE A 522 27.23 21.10 9.89
CA ILE A 522 27.03 20.15 8.77
C ILE A 522 27.29 18.69 9.16
N GLU A 523 28.36 18.39 9.90
CA GLU A 523 28.65 17.00 10.32
C GLU A 523 27.63 16.48 11.34
N ASP A 524 27.22 17.33 12.29
CA ASP A 524 26.17 17.01 13.25
C ASP A 524 24.81 16.75 12.56
N GLN A 525 24.48 17.53 11.52
CA GLN A 525 23.29 17.30 10.70
C GLN A 525 23.35 15.97 9.96
N LYS A 526 24.50 15.61 9.37
CA LYS A 526 24.68 14.31 8.72
C LYS A 526 24.51 13.17 9.71
N GLU A 527 25.11 13.28 10.90
CA GLU A 527 25.00 12.26 11.94
C GLU A 527 23.55 12.07 12.42
N LEU A 528 22.80 13.16 12.66
CA LEU A 528 21.38 13.10 13.02
C LEU A 528 20.55 12.37 11.94
N LEU A 529 20.77 12.75 10.68
CA LEU A 529 20.07 12.17 9.53
C LEU A 529 20.41 10.69 9.34
N ASN A 530 21.68 10.31 9.51
CA ASN A 530 22.12 8.92 9.40
C ASN A 530 21.47 8.04 10.47
N ARG A 531 21.44 8.49 11.74
CA ARG A 531 20.76 7.76 12.82
C ARG A 531 19.28 7.57 12.55
N SER A 532 18.58 8.65 12.19
CA SER A 532 17.15 8.57 11.85
C SER A 532 16.90 7.67 10.65
N LYS A 533 17.74 7.77 9.61
CA LYS A 533 17.65 6.95 8.39
C LYS A 533 17.77 5.47 8.73
N TRP A 534 18.77 5.03 9.48
CA TRP A 534 18.95 3.61 9.76
C TRP A 534 17.82 3.02 10.59
N ILE A 535 17.30 3.77 11.56
CA ILE A 535 16.11 3.36 12.31
C ILE A 535 14.94 3.19 11.32
N TYR A 536 14.66 4.23 10.54
CA TYR A 536 13.49 4.26 9.66
C TYR A 536 13.55 3.21 8.55
N ASP A 537 14.70 3.06 7.89
CA ASP A 537 14.91 2.11 6.81
C ASP A 537 14.72 0.68 7.28
N THR A 538 15.13 0.35 8.52
CA THR A 538 14.92 -0.98 9.08
C THR A 538 13.47 -1.23 9.48
N ILE A 539 12.84 -0.31 10.21
CA ILE A 539 11.45 -0.51 10.66
C ILE A 539 10.44 -0.50 9.51
N SER A 540 10.78 0.15 8.39
CA SER A 540 9.96 0.19 7.16
C SER A 540 10.11 -1.06 6.29
N THR A 541 10.94 -2.03 6.69
CA THR A 541 11.04 -3.31 5.97
C THR A 541 9.88 -4.24 6.29
N GLN A 542 9.49 -5.07 5.32
CA GLN A 542 8.53 -6.15 5.55
C GLN A 542 9.00 -7.10 6.66
N ALA A 543 10.31 -7.39 6.71
CA ALA A 543 10.92 -8.23 7.73
C ALA A 543 10.69 -7.70 9.15
N PHE A 544 10.92 -6.39 9.40
CA PHE A 544 10.68 -5.82 10.72
C PHE A 544 9.21 -5.82 11.09
N GLN A 545 8.34 -5.40 10.17
CA GLN A 545 6.89 -5.30 10.44
C GLN A 545 6.27 -6.69 10.70
N LEU A 546 6.65 -7.71 9.92
CA LEU A 546 6.30 -9.10 10.18
C LEU A 546 6.93 -9.59 11.50
N GLY A 547 8.18 -9.23 11.78
CA GLY A 547 8.85 -9.58 13.03
C GLY A 547 8.12 -9.06 14.27
N TYR A 548 7.62 -7.82 14.24
CA TYR A 548 6.81 -7.23 15.30
C TYR A 548 5.49 -7.98 15.48
N LEU A 549 4.77 -8.15 14.37
CA LEU A 549 3.50 -8.87 14.36
C LEU A 549 3.63 -10.27 14.94
N MET A 550 4.67 -11.00 14.51
CA MET A 550 4.94 -12.34 14.98
C MET A 550 5.48 -12.39 16.40
N ALA A 551 6.20 -11.36 16.89
CA ALA A 551 6.60 -11.28 18.30
C ALA A 551 5.38 -11.18 19.22
N VAL A 552 4.41 -10.34 18.87
CA VAL A 552 3.15 -10.22 19.62
C VAL A 552 2.38 -11.54 19.57
N HIS A 553 2.12 -12.08 18.37
CA HIS A 553 1.32 -13.30 18.27
C HIS A 553 2.00 -14.55 18.83
N SER A 554 3.34 -14.65 18.79
CA SER A 554 4.06 -15.73 19.47
C SER A 554 3.78 -15.74 20.98
N VAL A 555 3.78 -14.58 21.63
CA VAL A 555 3.47 -14.50 23.07
C VAL A 555 1.97 -14.68 23.32
N VAL A 556 1.10 -14.22 22.42
CA VAL A 556 -0.33 -14.54 22.49
C VAL A 556 -0.54 -16.06 22.47
N GLU A 557 0.11 -16.81 21.57
CA GLU A 557 -0.06 -18.28 21.54
C GLU A 557 0.44 -18.96 22.83
N ILE A 558 1.48 -18.43 23.50
CA ILE A 558 1.91 -18.93 24.83
C ILE A 558 0.83 -18.67 25.90
N PHE A 559 0.12 -17.54 25.80
CA PHE A 559 -0.97 -17.20 26.71
C PHE A 559 -2.22 -18.06 26.52
N MET A 560 -2.44 -18.56 25.31
CA MET A 560 -3.70 -19.17 24.91
C MET A 560 -3.82 -20.60 25.45
N GLN A 561 -5.01 -20.93 25.94
CA GLN A 561 -5.39 -22.32 26.21
C GLN A 561 -6.08 -22.92 24.98
N PRO A 562 -6.08 -24.25 24.80
CA PRO A 562 -6.92 -24.90 23.81
C PRO A 562 -8.36 -24.42 23.92
N ASP A 563 -9.03 -24.21 22.79
CA ASP A 563 -10.45 -23.81 22.69
C ASP A 563 -10.82 -22.44 23.29
N SER A 564 -9.84 -21.59 23.56
CA SER A 564 -10.09 -20.19 23.98
C SER A 564 -10.94 -19.44 22.95
N LYS A 565 -11.88 -18.61 23.43
CA LYS A 565 -12.82 -17.88 22.56
C LYS A 565 -12.14 -16.71 21.85
N TYR A 566 -12.76 -16.25 20.76
CA TYR A 566 -12.31 -15.12 19.96
C TYR A 566 -12.07 -13.85 20.80
N GLU A 567 -13.02 -13.50 21.67
CA GLU A 567 -12.93 -12.32 22.53
C GLU A 567 -11.76 -12.41 23.52
N ASP A 568 -11.50 -13.59 24.07
CA ASP A 568 -10.35 -13.82 24.96
C ASP A 568 -9.04 -13.62 24.18
N ARG A 569 -8.94 -14.20 22.97
CA ARG A 569 -7.80 -14.01 22.07
C ARG A 569 -7.60 -12.52 21.76
N LEU A 570 -8.64 -11.82 21.37
CA LEU A 570 -8.57 -10.40 21.00
C LEU A 570 -8.14 -9.54 22.20
N ASN A 571 -8.63 -9.83 23.40
CA ASN A 571 -8.22 -9.13 24.63
C ASN A 571 -6.74 -9.38 24.97
N ILE A 572 -6.25 -10.61 24.82
CA ILE A 572 -4.83 -10.94 25.02
C ILE A 572 -3.96 -10.25 23.95
N VAL A 573 -4.38 -10.25 22.68
CA VAL A 573 -3.71 -9.53 21.60
C VAL A 573 -3.58 -8.05 21.94
N LYS A 574 -4.67 -7.39 22.35
CA LYS A 574 -4.68 -5.99 22.80
C LYS A 574 -3.70 -5.74 23.93
N PHE A 575 -3.71 -6.59 24.96
CA PHE A 575 -2.84 -6.47 26.12
C PHE A 575 -1.36 -6.58 25.75
N ILE A 576 -0.97 -7.65 25.04
CA ILE A 576 0.44 -7.89 24.66
C ILE A 576 0.94 -6.82 23.69
N ASN A 577 0.12 -6.45 22.70
CA ASN A 577 0.46 -5.40 21.75
C ASN A 577 0.71 -4.05 22.44
N ASN A 578 -0.18 -3.63 23.34
CA ASN A 578 -0.01 -2.37 24.07
C ASN A 578 1.21 -2.40 25.01
N LEU A 579 1.46 -3.53 25.68
CA LEU A 579 2.64 -3.73 26.51
C LEU A 579 3.94 -3.57 25.69
N TYR A 580 4.03 -4.24 24.54
CA TYR A 580 5.22 -4.24 23.69
C TYR A 580 5.44 -2.89 22.99
N LEU A 581 4.35 -2.27 22.54
CA LEU A 581 4.39 -0.96 21.93
C LEU A 581 4.85 0.12 22.91
N ASN A 582 4.40 0.08 24.17
CA ASN A 582 4.86 1.01 25.20
C ASN A 582 6.37 0.84 25.47
N ALA A 583 6.80 -0.41 25.64
CA ALA A 583 8.22 -0.74 25.80
C ALA A 583 9.08 -0.27 24.61
N LEU A 584 8.62 -0.47 23.37
CA LEU A 584 9.32 0.01 22.18
C LEU A 584 9.35 1.54 22.09
N ASN A 585 8.26 2.23 22.42
CA ASN A 585 8.22 3.68 22.43
C ASN A 585 9.21 4.26 23.43
N GLN A 586 9.29 3.68 24.63
CA GLN A 586 10.31 4.03 25.63
C GLN A 586 11.73 3.80 25.10
N TYR A 587 11.95 2.71 24.37
CA TYR A 587 13.27 2.42 23.79
C TYR A 587 13.68 3.46 22.74
N PHE A 588 12.75 3.89 21.88
CA PHE A 588 12.98 4.82 20.77
C PHE A 588 12.72 6.29 21.12
N SER A 589 12.58 6.62 22.40
CA SER A 589 12.42 7.98 22.88
C SER A 589 13.26 8.22 24.14
N SER A 590 13.21 9.47 24.62
CA SER A 590 13.89 9.90 25.84
C SER A 590 12.84 10.28 26.89
N ASP A 591 13.15 10.04 28.16
CA ASP A 591 12.34 10.53 29.30
C ASP A 591 12.35 12.06 29.44
N SER A 592 13.23 12.73 28.69
CA SER A 592 13.41 14.17 28.72
C SER A 592 12.51 14.87 27.70
N ASN A 593 11.64 15.74 28.18
CA ASN A 593 10.91 16.70 27.33
C ASN A 593 11.80 17.86 26.87
N THR A 594 13.10 17.86 27.19
CA THR A 594 14.02 18.94 26.83
C THR A 594 14.34 18.91 25.35
N GLU A 595 13.92 19.95 24.63
CA GLU A 595 14.29 20.14 23.23
C GLU A 595 15.75 20.61 23.13
N HIS A 596 16.55 19.91 22.32
CA HIS A 596 17.99 20.12 22.20
C HIS A 596 18.33 20.97 20.96
N ARG A 597 19.33 21.86 21.09
CA ARG A 597 19.80 22.73 19.99
C ARG A 597 21.05 22.19 19.28
N THR A 598 21.66 21.16 19.85
CA THR A 598 22.89 20.49 19.42
C THR A 598 22.68 18.98 19.54
N LEU A 599 23.60 18.15 19.03
CA LEU A 599 23.54 16.70 19.21
C LEU A 599 23.83 16.28 20.67
N THR A 600 22.85 16.47 21.54
CA THR A 600 22.88 16.11 22.97
C THR A 600 21.62 15.33 23.34
N GLY A 601 21.67 14.58 24.45
CA GLY A 601 20.54 13.77 24.91
C GLY A 601 20.49 12.41 24.21
N PHE A 602 19.27 11.91 23.98
CA PHE A 602 19.01 10.55 23.47
C PHE A 602 19.78 10.20 22.21
N VAL A 603 19.97 11.15 21.29
CA VAL A 603 20.72 10.94 20.04
C VAL A 603 22.16 10.46 20.26
N LYS A 604 22.79 10.72 21.42
CA LYS A 604 24.15 10.26 21.73
C LYS A 604 24.21 8.87 22.36
N GLU A 605 23.08 8.30 22.76
CA GLU A 605 23.06 6.96 23.35
C GLU A 605 23.40 5.88 22.31
N SER A 606 24.10 4.83 22.75
CA SER A 606 24.52 3.72 21.87
C SER A 606 23.32 3.01 21.23
N ARG A 607 22.20 2.89 21.96
CA ARG A 607 20.97 2.22 21.50
C ARG A 607 20.34 2.86 20.26
N THR A 608 20.65 4.12 19.94
CA THR A 608 20.16 4.78 18.73
C THR A 608 20.82 4.27 17.45
N LYS A 609 21.96 3.56 17.57
CA LYS A 609 22.65 2.87 16.48
C LYS A 609 22.19 1.42 16.28
N VAL A 610 21.16 0.97 17.00
CA VAL A 610 20.69 -0.43 17.01
C VAL A 610 20.49 -1.05 15.62
N PHE A 611 20.11 -0.23 14.63
CA PHE A 611 19.81 -0.65 13.27
C PHE A 611 20.79 -0.13 12.21
N ASP A 612 21.96 0.36 12.62
CA ASP A 612 23.07 0.62 11.70
C ASP A 612 23.86 -0.69 11.48
N PRO A 613 24.00 -1.19 10.24
CA PRO A 613 24.72 -2.44 9.98
C PRO A 613 26.24 -2.33 10.15
N ASN A 614 26.80 -1.13 10.19
CA ASN A 614 28.24 -0.88 10.28
C ASN A 614 28.70 -0.55 11.71
N GLU A 615 27.77 -0.46 12.65
CA GLU A 615 28.01 -0.09 14.04
C GLU A 615 27.63 -1.25 14.98
N LEU A 616 28.06 -1.14 16.23
CA LEU A 616 27.63 -2.10 17.26
C LEU A 616 26.12 -1.95 17.52
N GLY A 617 25.36 -3.00 17.21
CA GLY A 617 23.91 -2.99 17.31
C GLY A 617 23.27 -4.33 16.94
N LEU A 618 21.95 -4.45 17.08
CA LEU A 618 21.23 -5.66 16.66
C LEU A 618 21.38 -5.91 15.15
N ARG A 619 21.38 -4.86 14.31
CA ARG A 619 21.63 -5.07 12.88
C ARG A 619 23.09 -5.42 12.58
N GLY A 620 24.05 -4.91 13.38
CA GLY A 620 25.45 -5.35 13.34
C GLY A 620 25.63 -6.83 13.73
N LEU A 621 24.81 -7.34 14.65
CA LEU A 621 24.72 -8.78 14.97
C LEU A 621 24.18 -9.58 13.78
N LEU A 622 23.07 -9.14 13.17
CA LEU A 622 22.51 -9.80 11.99
C LEU A 622 23.54 -9.87 10.85
N ALA A 623 24.27 -8.78 10.62
CA ALA A 623 25.29 -8.67 9.58
C ALA A 623 26.46 -9.67 9.75
N GLN A 624 26.65 -10.29 10.93
CA GLN A 624 27.66 -11.34 11.11
C GLN A 624 27.32 -12.66 10.39
N SER A 625 26.03 -12.90 10.14
CA SER A 625 25.56 -14.17 9.54
C SER A 625 24.75 -13.99 8.27
N VAL A 626 24.23 -12.78 8.03
CA VAL A 626 23.36 -12.49 6.90
C VAL A 626 23.91 -11.30 6.11
N LYS A 627 24.08 -11.48 4.81
CA LYS A 627 24.60 -10.44 3.91
C LYS A 627 23.50 -9.52 3.37
N GLU A 628 22.26 -9.99 3.27
CA GLU A 628 21.16 -9.27 2.63
C GLU A 628 19.91 -9.22 3.52
N LEU A 629 19.29 -8.04 3.60
CA LEU A 629 18.07 -7.84 4.36
C LEU A 629 16.86 -8.11 3.45
N ASN A 630 16.23 -9.27 3.64
CA ASN A 630 15.00 -9.69 2.95
C ASN A 630 13.93 -10.12 3.96
N GLU A 631 12.74 -10.42 3.49
CA GLU A 631 11.57 -10.76 4.30
C GLU A 631 11.83 -11.93 5.27
N THR A 632 12.68 -12.89 4.91
CA THR A 632 12.97 -14.05 5.74
C THR A 632 13.62 -13.71 7.08
N GLN A 633 14.17 -12.49 7.19
CA GLN A 633 14.74 -11.98 8.43
C GLN A 633 13.67 -11.56 9.46
N TRP A 634 12.38 -11.76 9.20
CA TRP A 634 11.32 -11.52 10.19
C TRP A 634 11.55 -12.30 11.49
N ILE A 635 12.15 -13.50 11.42
CA ILE A 635 12.49 -14.31 12.61
C ILE A 635 13.52 -13.59 13.48
N PHE A 636 14.52 -12.99 12.84
CA PHE A 636 15.50 -12.17 13.56
C PHE A 636 14.84 -10.94 14.18
N PHE A 637 13.96 -10.26 13.45
CA PHE A 637 13.28 -9.10 14.03
C PHE A 637 12.30 -9.47 15.14
N ARG A 638 11.67 -10.63 15.09
CA ARG A 638 10.92 -11.18 16.22
C ARG A 638 11.81 -11.28 17.46
N TYR A 639 12.99 -11.90 17.32
CA TYR A 639 13.99 -11.98 18.39
C TYR A 639 14.42 -10.58 18.86
N ALA A 640 14.79 -9.69 17.93
CA ALA A 640 15.26 -8.34 18.23
C ALA A 640 14.23 -7.53 19.02
N ILE A 641 12.96 -7.66 18.68
CA ILE A 641 11.86 -6.96 19.37
C ILE A 641 11.67 -7.52 20.77
N LEU A 642 11.73 -8.84 20.95
CA LEU A 642 11.69 -9.45 22.28
C LEU A 642 12.87 -9.00 23.15
N GLU A 643 14.09 -8.95 22.59
CA GLU A 643 15.27 -8.41 23.29
C GLU A 643 15.09 -6.94 23.69
N ILE A 644 14.60 -6.10 22.77
CA ILE A 644 14.38 -4.67 23.04
C ILE A 644 13.33 -4.49 24.14
N VAL A 645 12.21 -5.20 24.04
CA VAL A 645 11.10 -5.11 25.02
C VAL A 645 11.59 -5.47 26.42
N HIS A 646 12.40 -6.53 26.56
CA HIS A 646 12.91 -6.98 27.87
C HIS A 646 14.26 -6.35 28.27
N SER A 647 14.70 -5.32 27.54
CA SER A 647 15.98 -4.64 27.79
C SER A 647 15.95 -3.76 29.03
N LYS A 648 17.12 -3.25 29.43
CA LYS A 648 17.22 -2.26 30.51
C LYS A 648 16.42 -0.99 30.18
N TYR A 649 16.48 -0.55 28.93
CA TYR A 649 15.90 0.71 28.48
C TYR A 649 14.36 0.72 28.46
N SER A 650 13.74 -0.45 28.35
CA SER A 650 12.28 -0.58 28.26
C SER A 650 11.62 -1.04 29.56
N SER A 651 12.43 -1.43 30.54
CA SER A 651 11.95 -2.10 31.76
C SER A 651 11.00 -1.25 32.62
N GLU A 652 11.22 0.06 32.68
CA GLU A 652 10.35 0.98 33.41
C GLU A 652 8.96 1.09 32.77
N ALA A 653 8.89 1.20 31.44
CA ALA A 653 7.62 1.23 30.71
C ALA A 653 6.85 -0.10 30.86
N LEU A 654 7.56 -1.24 30.81
CA LEU A 654 6.98 -2.55 31.09
C LEU A 654 6.40 -2.63 32.51
N LEU A 655 7.18 -2.26 33.53
CA LEU A 655 6.74 -2.29 34.92
C LEU A 655 5.54 -1.39 35.16
N THR A 656 5.57 -0.18 34.63
CA THR A 656 4.47 0.80 34.75
C THR A 656 3.19 0.23 34.15
N PHE A 657 3.27 -0.40 32.98
CA PHE A 657 2.12 -1.02 32.34
C PHE A 657 1.60 -2.24 33.11
N LEU A 658 2.51 -3.11 33.59
CA LEU A 658 2.17 -4.32 34.34
C LEU A 658 1.67 -4.04 35.76
N ASN A 659 1.96 -2.85 36.31
CA ASN A 659 1.47 -2.40 37.61
C ASN A 659 0.16 -1.60 37.49
N ASN A 660 -0.34 -1.35 36.28
CA ASN A 660 -1.62 -0.68 36.08
C ASN A 660 -2.77 -1.59 36.59
N PRO A 661 -3.59 -1.13 37.56
CA PRO A 661 -4.70 -1.90 38.12
C PRO A 661 -5.70 -2.43 37.08
N ASP A 662 -5.89 -1.70 35.97
CA ASP A 662 -6.84 -2.04 34.91
C ASP A 662 -6.48 -3.35 34.19
N ASN A 663 -5.21 -3.79 34.28
CA ASN A 663 -4.70 -4.98 33.59
C ASN A 663 -4.35 -6.15 34.53
N SER A 664 -4.74 -6.08 35.81
CA SER A 664 -4.19 -6.93 36.89
C SER A 664 -4.14 -8.42 36.58
N SER A 665 -5.20 -9.00 36.02
CA SER A 665 -5.29 -10.42 35.69
C SER A 665 -4.31 -10.85 34.59
N LEU A 666 -4.28 -10.13 33.48
CA LEU A 666 -3.37 -10.40 32.36
C LEU A 666 -1.93 -10.08 32.72
N SER A 667 -1.70 -9.05 33.53
CA SER A 667 -0.38 -8.71 34.06
C SER A 667 0.18 -9.79 34.99
N GLN A 668 -0.64 -10.39 35.85
CA GLN A 668 -0.23 -11.52 36.68
C GLN A 668 0.16 -12.72 35.79
N LYS A 669 -0.70 -13.09 34.84
CA LYS A 669 -0.42 -14.19 33.91
C LYS A 669 0.86 -13.96 33.09
N TYR A 670 1.13 -12.71 32.67
CA TYR A 670 2.39 -12.36 32.01
C TYR A 670 3.60 -12.61 32.90
N ARG A 671 3.53 -12.23 34.18
CA ARG A 671 4.62 -12.45 35.14
C ARG A 671 4.87 -13.94 35.38
N GLU A 672 3.82 -14.75 35.42
CA GLU A 672 3.93 -16.21 35.56
C GLU A 672 4.61 -16.86 34.34
N LEU A 673 4.35 -16.36 33.13
CA LEU A 673 4.95 -16.86 31.89
C LEU A 673 6.35 -16.27 31.58
N LEU A 674 6.75 -15.21 32.31
CA LEU A 674 7.99 -14.50 32.06
C LEU A 674 9.25 -15.40 32.13
N PRO A 675 9.40 -16.35 33.08
CA PRO A 675 10.58 -17.22 33.11
C PRO A 675 10.72 -18.09 31.86
N GLU A 676 9.62 -18.65 31.35
CA GLU A 676 9.61 -19.42 30.11
C GLU A 676 10.00 -18.56 28.91
N LEU A 677 9.39 -17.38 28.80
CA LEU A 677 9.67 -16.41 27.74
C LEU A 677 11.14 -15.98 27.71
N VAL A 678 11.72 -15.68 28.88
CA VAL A 678 13.12 -15.29 29.02
C VAL A 678 14.05 -16.44 28.66
N ASN A 679 13.74 -17.68 29.05
CA ASN A 679 14.54 -18.84 28.68
C ASN A 679 14.54 -19.07 27.16
N SER A 680 13.38 -19.03 26.51
CA SER A 680 13.29 -19.12 25.04
C SER A 680 14.04 -17.98 24.34
N LEU A 681 14.00 -16.76 24.90
CA LEU A 681 14.75 -15.62 24.38
C LEU A 681 16.27 -15.84 24.45
N LEU A 682 16.77 -16.37 25.57
CA LEU A 682 18.19 -16.67 25.74
C LEU A 682 18.64 -17.82 24.81
N ASN A 683 17.81 -18.85 24.62
CA ASN A 683 18.07 -19.91 23.64
C ASN A 683 18.20 -19.34 22.21
N LEU A 684 17.32 -18.40 21.84
CA LEU A 684 17.41 -17.70 20.55
C LEU A 684 18.69 -16.89 20.43
N ARG A 685 19.05 -16.14 21.47
CA ARG A 685 20.30 -15.36 21.54
C ARG A 685 21.51 -16.25 21.26
N ASP A 686 21.61 -17.38 21.95
CA ASP A 686 22.70 -18.34 21.76
C ASP A 686 22.68 -18.96 20.36
N GLY A 687 21.49 -19.22 19.82
CA GLY A 687 21.31 -19.66 18.43
C GLY A 687 21.86 -18.67 17.40
N TYR A 688 21.63 -17.37 17.58
CA TYR A 688 22.19 -16.33 16.69
C TYR A 688 23.71 -16.17 16.85
N ILE A 689 24.23 -16.24 18.08
CA ILE A 689 25.68 -16.23 18.33
C ILE A 689 26.33 -17.43 17.64
N LYS A 690 25.75 -18.63 17.78
CA LYS A 690 26.24 -19.83 17.12
C LYS A 690 26.22 -19.70 15.60
N LYS A 691 25.12 -19.21 15.01
CA LYS A 691 25.03 -18.95 13.56
C LYS A 691 26.10 -17.97 13.07
N ALA A 692 26.42 -16.94 13.85
CA ALA A 692 27.49 -16.00 13.52
C ALA A 692 28.88 -16.67 13.53
N VAL A 693 29.16 -17.48 14.55
CA VAL A 693 30.40 -18.28 14.64
C VAL A 693 30.50 -19.24 13.45
N ASP A 694 29.44 -20.02 13.19
CA ASP A 694 29.39 -20.98 12.10
C ASP A 694 29.58 -20.29 10.73
N SER A 695 28.95 -19.13 10.52
CA SER A 695 29.10 -18.33 9.30
C SER A 695 30.55 -17.86 9.10
N ALA A 696 31.19 -17.37 10.16
CA ALA A 696 32.58 -16.91 10.11
C ALA A 696 33.57 -18.06 9.84
N LEU A 697 33.45 -19.17 10.58
CA LEU A 697 34.33 -20.34 10.46
C LEU A 697 34.16 -21.10 9.14
N ASN A 698 32.99 -20.99 8.49
CA ASN A 698 32.73 -21.60 7.18
C ASN A 698 32.92 -20.63 6.00
N SER A 699 33.33 -19.38 6.27
CA SER A 699 33.56 -18.38 5.22
C SER A 699 34.68 -18.79 4.26
N LYS A 700 34.62 -18.34 3.01
CA LYS A 700 35.67 -18.64 2.02
C LYS A 700 36.99 -18.00 2.43
N GLU A 701 36.90 -16.81 2.99
CA GLU A 701 38.01 -16.00 3.46
C GLU A 701 38.75 -16.71 4.60
N PHE A 702 38.03 -17.20 5.62
CA PHE A 702 38.65 -17.96 6.71
C PHE A 702 39.23 -19.29 6.24
N ASN A 703 38.53 -20.02 5.36
CA ASN A 703 39.04 -21.25 4.78
C ASN A 703 40.33 -21.03 3.97
N GLN A 704 40.43 -19.92 3.22
CA GLN A 704 41.66 -19.52 2.54
C GLN A 704 42.78 -19.16 3.52
N GLU A 705 42.47 -18.45 4.61
CA GLU A 705 43.43 -18.13 5.66
C GLU A 705 44.01 -19.40 6.30
N ILE A 706 43.17 -20.40 6.60
CA ILE A 706 43.61 -21.71 7.09
C ILE A 706 44.47 -22.44 6.05
N LEU A 707 44.12 -22.40 4.76
CA LEU A 707 44.93 -23.02 3.72
C LEU A 707 46.32 -22.37 3.59
N LEU A 708 46.39 -21.04 3.65
CA LEU A 708 47.66 -20.29 3.62
C LEU A 708 48.50 -20.57 4.87
N LEU A 709 47.88 -20.60 6.05
CA LEU A 709 48.54 -20.97 7.30
C LEU A 709 49.15 -22.37 7.21
N LYS A 710 48.38 -23.36 6.73
CA LYS A 710 48.86 -24.73 6.52
C LYS A 710 50.01 -24.80 5.52
N ALA A 711 49.93 -24.07 4.41
CA ALA A 711 50.98 -24.05 3.39
C ALA A 711 52.28 -23.42 3.93
N GLY A 712 52.18 -22.34 4.71
CA GLY A 712 53.32 -21.69 5.36
C GLY A 712 54.01 -22.61 6.36
N LEU A 713 53.26 -23.22 7.29
CA LEU A 713 53.80 -24.13 8.28
C LEU A 713 54.44 -25.39 7.67
N LYS A 714 53.88 -25.91 6.56
CA LYS A 714 54.52 -26.98 5.78
C LYS A 714 55.84 -26.53 5.15
N GLY A 715 55.91 -25.31 4.64
CA GLY A 715 57.15 -24.71 4.12
C GLY A 715 58.22 -24.53 5.20
N GLU A 716 57.83 -24.34 6.45
CA GLU A 716 58.71 -24.24 7.63
C GLU A 716 59.16 -25.60 8.20
N GLY A 717 58.69 -26.71 7.62
CA GLY A 717 59.06 -28.07 8.05
C GLY A 717 58.36 -28.56 9.33
N LYS A 718 57.21 -27.95 9.69
CA LYS A 718 56.40 -28.37 10.83
C LYS A 718 55.73 -29.73 10.59
N SER A 719 55.55 -30.50 11.66
CA SER A 719 54.84 -31.78 11.63
C SER A 719 53.33 -31.60 11.42
N ASP A 720 52.64 -32.62 10.91
CA ASP A 720 51.18 -32.57 10.73
C ASP A 720 50.43 -32.39 12.06
N GLU A 721 50.97 -32.86 13.19
CA GLU A 721 50.42 -32.62 14.54
C GLU A 721 50.50 -31.13 14.92
N GLU A 722 51.68 -30.51 14.77
CA GLU A 722 51.86 -29.07 15.03
C GLU A 722 50.99 -28.20 14.12
N ILE A 723 50.80 -28.61 12.85
CA ILE A 723 49.93 -27.91 11.91
C ILE A 723 48.46 -27.97 12.37
N ASN A 724 48.00 -29.13 12.83
CA ASN A 724 46.62 -29.30 13.32
C ASN A 724 46.39 -28.53 14.63
N GLU A 725 47.36 -28.48 15.53
CA GLU A 725 47.29 -27.66 16.76
C GLU A 725 47.15 -26.17 16.44
N GLN A 726 47.96 -25.65 15.51
CA GLN A 726 47.89 -24.25 15.07
C GLN A 726 46.57 -23.92 14.36
N GLU A 727 46.04 -24.83 13.54
CA GLU A 727 44.71 -24.68 12.96
C GLU A 727 43.64 -24.57 14.05
N GLN A 728 43.66 -25.48 15.02
CA GLN A 728 42.67 -25.48 16.09
C GLN A 728 42.77 -24.23 16.97
N GLN A 729 43.99 -23.76 17.26
CA GLN A 729 44.21 -22.52 17.99
C GLN A 729 43.62 -21.33 17.23
N LYS A 730 43.84 -21.24 15.90
CA LYS A 730 43.28 -20.18 15.06
C LYS A 730 41.75 -20.22 15.01
N ARG A 731 41.16 -21.42 14.92
CA ARG A 731 39.70 -21.63 15.00
C ARG A 731 39.14 -21.14 16.34
N ASN A 732 39.75 -21.56 17.46
CA ASN A 732 39.32 -21.17 18.81
C ASN A 732 39.43 -19.64 19.04
N GLN A 733 40.53 -19.02 18.56
CA GLN A 733 40.71 -17.57 18.63
C GLN A 733 39.63 -16.83 17.83
N THR A 734 39.33 -17.30 16.63
CA THR A 734 38.31 -16.71 15.76
C THR A 734 36.92 -16.87 16.37
N GLU A 735 36.58 -18.06 16.88
CA GLU A 735 35.32 -18.28 17.59
C GLU A 735 35.16 -17.32 18.79
N THR A 736 36.19 -17.18 19.62
CA THR A 736 36.16 -16.29 20.80
C THR A 736 35.94 -14.84 20.37
N SER A 737 36.69 -14.37 19.38
CA SER A 737 36.57 -13.01 18.83
C SER A 737 35.15 -12.72 18.30
N ILE A 738 34.57 -13.67 17.55
CA ILE A 738 33.20 -13.50 17.01
C ILE A 738 32.16 -13.51 18.13
N ARG A 739 32.29 -14.38 19.14
CA ARG A 739 31.39 -14.41 20.30
C ARG A 739 31.43 -13.10 21.07
N ASP A 740 32.62 -12.56 21.32
CA ASP A 740 32.78 -11.29 22.03
C ASP A 740 32.19 -10.12 21.23
N LYS A 741 32.44 -10.07 19.92
CA LYS A 741 31.78 -9.10 19.04
C LYS A 741 30.25 -9.21 19.06
N CYS A 742 29.69 -10.42 19.12
CA CYS A 742 28.24 -10.61 19.25
C CYS A 742 27.72 -10.06 20.59
N ARG A 743 28.44 -10.29 21.69
CA ARG A 743 28.10 -9.76 23.03
C ARG A 743 28.17 -8.23 23.06
N GLU A 744 29.15 -7.64 22.38
CA GLU A 744 29.28 -6.18 22.23
C GLU A 744 28.10 -5.59 21.47
N ASN A 745 27.69 -6.20 20.35
CA ASN A 745 26.51 -5.78 19.58
C ASN A 745 25.21 -5.80 20.42
N ILE A 746 25.01 -6.87 21.20
CA ILE A 746 23.87 -7.01 22.11
C ILE A 746 23.94 -5.94 23.21
N SER A 747 25.11 -5.78 23.84
CA SER A 747 25.28 -4.82 24.94
C SER A 747 25.11 -3.37 24.49
N ALA A 748 25.59 -3.01 23.30
CA ALA A 748 25.43 -1.67 22.73
C ALA A 748 23.96 -1.30 22.53
N SER A 749 23.12 -2.28 22.17
CA SER A 749 21.69 -2.09 21.94
C SER A 749 20.88 -2.12 23.24
N LEU A 750 21.18 -3.06 24.15
CA LEU A 750 20.32 -3.37 25.30
C LEU A 750 20.86 -2.84 26.64
N GLY A 751 22.06 -2.25 26.63
CA GLY A 751 22.74 -1.64 27.77
C GLY A 751 23.61 -2.60 28.58
N LYS A 752 23.23 -3.89 28.68
CA LYS A 752 24.03 -4.96 29.30
C LYS A 752 23.70 -6.32 28.71
N PHE A 753 24.72 -7.16 28.49
CA PHE A 753 24.53 -8.59 28.31
C PHE A 753 24.04 -9.20 29.64
N THR A 754 22.77 -9.60 29.70
CA THR A 754 22.08 -9.92 30.96
C THR A 754 21.65 -11.39 30.99
N GLU A 755 21.86 -12.05 32.12
CA GLU A 755 21.42 -13.42 32.44
C GLU A 755 19.92 -13.44 32.83
N ALA A 756 19.30 -14.63 32.80
CA ALA A 756 17.86 -14.82 33.01
C ALA A 756 17.35 -14.15 34.29
N ASP A 757 17.98 -14.46 35.43
CA ASP A 757 17.55 -13.99 36.76
C ASP A 757 17.49 -12.46 36.84
N LYS A 758 18.47 -11.77 36.24
CA LYS A 758 18.51 -10.30 36.24
C LYS A 758 17.43 -9.66 35.35
N ILE A 759 16.96 -10.35 34.31
CA ILE A 759 15.83 -9.90 33.49
C ILE A 759 14.54 -10.12 34.26
N ILE A 760 14.37 -11.32 34.83
CA ILE A 760 13.19 -11.71 35.62
C ILE A 760 13.04 -10.80 36.84
N ASP A 761 14.09 -10.61 37.64
CA ASP A 761 14.09 -9.77 38.83
C ASP A 761 13.72 -8.32 38.51
N ARG A 762 14.16 -7.81 37.35
CA ARG A 762 13.88 -6.43 36.95
C ARG A 762 12.40 -6.23 36.67
N ILE A 763 11.75 -7.21 36.03
CA ILE A 763 10.36 -7.12 35.58
C ILE A 763 9.39 -7.65 36.66
N SER A 764 9.86 -8.50 37.58
CA SER A 764 9.04 -9.13 38.62
C SER A 764 8.86 -8.28 39.88
N LYS A 765 9.64 -7.21 40.06
CA LYS A 765 9.47 -6.28 41.19
C LYS A 765 8.06 -5.65 41.15
N GLN A 766 7.24 -5.99 42.14
CA GLN A 766 6.09 -5.15 42.51
C GLN A 766 6.66 -3.83 43.02
N SER A 767 6.15 -2.70 42.52
CA SER A 767 6.51 -1.41 43.10
C SER A 767 6.00 -1.36 44.54
N SER A 768 6.89 -1.50 45.51
CA SER A 768 6.71 -0.93 46.84
C SER A 768 6.80 0.59 46.71
N LEU A 769 5.73 1.20 46.19
CA LEU A 769 5.50 2.64 46.21
C LEU A 769 4.93 3.06 47.58
N GLU A 770 5.59 2.63 48.66
CA GLU A 770 5.51 3.21 50.00
C GLU A 770 6.90 3.06 50.63
N ASN A 771 7.47 4.16 51.11
CA ASN A 771 8.79 4.30 51.76
C ASN A 771 10.01 4.65 50.89
N VAL A 772 9.95 5.78 50.16
CA VAL A 772 11.14 6.64 49.95
C VAL A 772 10.72 8.09 50.21
N ASN A 773 10.39 8.39 51.46
CA ASN A 773 10.22 9.76 51.98
C ASN A 773 10.49 9.77 53.49
N SER A 774 11.60 9.16 53.92
CA SER A 774 12.11 9.30 55.28
C SER A 774 13.52 8.72 55.37
N GLU A 775 14.51 9.35 54.74
CA GLU A 775 15.93 9.24 55.14
C GLU A 775 16.76 10.23 54.31
N SER A 776 16.75 11.49 54.73
CA SER A 776 17.82 12.48 54.53
C SER A 776 17.46 13.79 55.25
N VAL A 777 17.45 13.72 56.57
CA VAL A 777 17.79 14.87 57.44
C VAL A 777 18.68 14.32 58.55
N GLU A 778 19.99 14.28 58.26
CA GLU A 778 21.09 14.72 59.15
C GLU A 778 22.42 14.70 58.38
#